data_AF-A0A2J6SZQ8-F1
#
_entry.id   AF-A0A2J6SZQ8-F1
#
_cell.length_a   1.000
_cell.length_b   1.000
_cell.length_c   1.000
_cell.angle_alpha   90.00
_cell.angle_beta   90.00
_cell.angle_gamma   90.00
#
_symmetry.space_group_name_H-M   'P 1'
#
loop_
_entity.id
_entity.type
_entity.pdbx_description
1 polymer ?
#
loop_
_entity_poly.entity_id
_entity_poly.type
_entity_poly.pdbx_seq_one_letter_code
_entity_poly.pdbx_strand_id
1 'polypeptide(L)'
;MDSTNEHSSNSLMNHGAASGIPNDGTADVPGVVALDPWLAPFKESLKARYNKAQEWIKTINETEGGLEKFSRGKEKFGINIDKQNNITYREWAPNATQAFLIGEFNDWNRESHPMKKDPYGVFEVVIPARDGQPAIAHNSKIKISMVTPSGERIERIPAWITYVTQDLDISPVYDARFWNPPASERYVFKHPRPKKPQSARVYEAHVGISSPELRVSTYKEFTKNMLPRIHHLGYNVIQLMAIMEHAYYASFGYQINSFFAASSRYGPPEELKELIDTAHGLGIVVLLDVVHSHASKNVLDGLNEFDGTDSCYFHGGPKGKHELWDSRLFNYGSHEVMRFLLSNLRFWMDEYNFDGFRFDGVTSMLYTHHGIGTGFSGGYHEYFGPGVDEEAVAYLMIANEMLHDLYPEMITIAEDVSGMPALCLSLSLGGIGFDYRLAMAIPDMWIKILKEVKDDAWDMANICFTLTNRRHGEKTIAYCESHDQALVGDKSIMMHLCDAEMYTNMSTLTEFTPIIERGMALHKMIRLLTHGLGGEGYLNFEGNEFGHPEWLDFPRAGNDNSFWYARRQFNLTDDQLLRYRFLNEFDSGMQHTEQKYGWLHSDQAYISLKNEEDKVIVFERAGLLWIFNFHPTKSYPDYRVGVEEAGTYRVVLNTDKKDYGGFERIDSGTRFFTTPAASARFASDSALHGKIHQVIGAVVDVKFDTDKLPPILNALETDNGGQKLILEVAQHLGENVVRTIAMDGTEGLVRGHRATDTGNPIMVPVGPGTLGRIMNVTGDPIDERGPIKFTKKLPIHADAPPFTDQSTAAEVLVTGIKVVDLLAPYARGGKIGLFGGAGVGKTVFIQELINNIAKAHGGYSVFTGVGERTREGNDLYHEMQETKVIQLDGESKVALVFGQMNEPPGARARVALTGLTVAEYFRDEEGQDVLLFIDNIFRFTQAGSEVSALLGRIPSAVGYQPTLAVDMGLMQERITTTTKGSITSVQAVYVPADDLTDPAPATTFAHLDATTVLSRGISELGIYPAVDPLDSKSRMLDPRIIGQDHYDTATKVQQMLQEYKSLQDIIAILGMDELSEADKLTVERARKLQRFLSQPFAVAQVFTGIEGVLVELKDTIRSFKAIMNGEGDDLPEGAFYMVGDIDAARAKGEKILSELDKD
;
A
#
# COMPACT_ATOMS: atom_id res chain seq x y z
N MET A 1 32.07 17.45 25.75
CA MET A 1 31.76 17.86 27.13
C MET A 1 30.40 18.51 27.10
N ASP A 2 29.34 17.79 27.48
CA ASP A 2 28.55 18.14 28.65
C ASP A 2 27.59 17.00 28.99
N SER A 3 27.46 16.79 30.30
CA SER A 3 27.05 15.57 31.00
C SER A 3 25.55 15.52 31.28
N THR A 4 24.74 15.42 30.23
CA THR A 4 23.28 15.24 30.33
C THR A 4 22.77 14.02 29.55
N ASN A 5 23.64 13.03 29.29
CA ASN A 5 23.30 11.82 28.52
C ASN A 5 23.44 10.50 29.34
N GLU A 6 23.44 10.57 30.67
CA GLU A 6 23.62 9.39 31.54
C GLU A 6 22.32 8.89 32.22
N HIS A 7 21.14 9.42 31.84
CA HIS A 7 19.84 8.93 32.33
C HIS A 7 18.79 8.69 31.22
N SER A 8 19.22 8.36 30.00
CA SER A 8 18.32 7.79 28.98
C SER A 8 18.23 6.27 29.16
N SER A 9 17.03 5.73 29.33
CA SER A 9 16.73 4.30 29.46
C SER A 9 16.86 3.51 28.14
N ASN A 10 17.42 4.10 27.08
CA ASN A 10 17.40 3.53 25.73
C ASN A 10 18.80 3.22 25.16
N SER A 11 19.75 2.79 26.01
CA SER A 11 20.98 2.16 25.54
C SER A 11 20.80 0.64 25.40
N LEU A 12 20.26 0.18 24.28
CA LEU A 12 20.25 -1.24 23.91
C LEU A 12 21.60 -1.65 23.30
N MET A 13 22.63 -1.68 24.14
CA MET A 13 23.72 -2.63 23.97
C MET A 13 23.31 -3.92 24.69
N ASN A 14 22.40 -4.66 24.08
CA ASN A 14 22.23 -6.08 24.36
C ASN A 14 21.50 -6.71 23.18
N HIS A 15 22.10 -7.72 22.58
CA HIS A 15 21.45 -8.60 21.61
C HIS A 15 20.07 -9.00 22.14
N GLY A 16 19.01 -8.51 21.47
CA GLY A 16 17.64 -8.67 21.92
C GLY A 16 16.71 -8.77 20.73
N ALA A 17 16.20 -9.99 20.51
CA ALA A 17 14.85 -10.17 20.00
C ALA A 17 13.90 -9.19 20.71
N ALA A 18 12.87 -8.71 19.99
CA ALA A 18 11.81 -7.84 20.48
C ALA A 18 11.55 -8.02 21.99
N SER A 19 11.96 -7.02 22.77
CA SER A 19 11.92 -7.05 24.23
C SER A 19 10.48 -7.19 24.70
N GLY A 20 10.11 -8.39 25.15
CA GLY A 20 8.81 -8.70 25.72
C GLY A 20 8.12 -9.94 25.15
N ILE A 21 8.64 -10.54 24.08
CA ILE A 21 8.04 -11.74 23.46
C ILE A 21 8.71 -12.99 24.06
N PRO A 22 7.95 -13.98 24.58
CA PRO A 22 8.52 -15.19 25.16
C PRO A 22 9.41 -15.91 24.14
N ASN A 23 10.71 -15.97 24.45
CA ASN A 23 11.71 -16.76 23.73
C ASN A 23 11.77 -18.17 24.34
N ASP A 24 10.63 -18.82 24.51
CA ASP A 24 10.54 -20.04 25.32
C ASP A 24 11.01 -21.30 24.58
N GLY A 25 11.36 -21.19 23.29
CA GLY A 25 11.84 -22.32 22.49
C GLY A 25 10.82 -23.47 22.43
N THR A 26 9.55 -23.22 22.78
CA THR A 26 8.51 -24.23 22.74
C THR A 26 7.78 -24.17 21.41
N ALA A 27 7.53 -25.34 20.83
CA ALA A 27 6.77 -25.50 19.59
C ALA A 27 5.29 -25.05 19.70
N ASP A 28 4.87 -24.47 20.84
CA ASP A 28 3.47 -24.26 21.16
C ASP A 28 2.96 -22.85 20.87
N VAL A 29 3.80 -21.82 20.66
CA VAL A 29 3.41 -20.54 20.01
C VAL A 29 4.65 -19.89 19.35
N PRO A 30 4.77 -19.87 18.00
CA PRO A 30 5.85 -19.14 17.34
C PRO A 30 5.83 -17.67 17.78
N GLY A 31 6.97 -17.13 18.22
CA GLY A 31 7.09 -15.74 18.70
C GLY A 31 6.60 -14.71 17.67
N VAL A 32 6.61 -15.06 16.39
CA VAL A 32 6.04 -14.26 15.31
C VAL A 32 4.53 -14.01 15.44
N VAL A 33 3.76 -14.91 16.07
CA VAL A 33 2.32 -14.68 16.31
C VAL A 33 2.09 -13.55 17.32
N ALA A 34 3.05 -13.28 18.21
CA ALA A 34 2.99 -12.14 19.11
C ALA A 34 3.36 -10.83 18.42
N LEU A 35 4.27 -10.86 17.43
CA LEU A 35 4.60 -9.69 16.59
C LEU A 35 3.46 -9.37 15.63
N ASP A 36 2.82 -10.41 15.08
CA ASP A 36 1.71 -10.29 14.15
C ASP A 36 0.59 -11.28 14.51
N PRO A 37 -0.42 -10.81 15.27
CA PRO A 37 -1.56 -11.63 15.68
C PRO A 37 -2.38 -12.20 14.53
N TRP A 38 -2.30 -11.63 13.31
CA TRP A 38 -3.02 -12.14 12.14
C TRP A 38 -2.50 -13.51 11.66
N LEU A 39 -1.33 -13.93 12.12
CA LEU A 39 -0.77 -15.26 11.87
C LEU A 39 -1.37 -16.36 12.76
N ALA A 40 -2.17 -16.01 13.77
CA ALA A 40 -2.75 -16.98 14.70
C ALA A 40 -3.51 -18.14 14.02
N PRO A 41 -4.29 -17.94 12.94
CA PRO A 41 -4.96 -19.04 12.21
C PRO A 41 -3.98 -20.01 11.52
N PHE A 42 -2.75 -19.58 11.25
CA PHE A 42 -1.72 -20.34 10.51
C PHE A 42 -0.63 -20.90 11.41
N LYS A 43 -0.85 -20.87 12.72
CA LYS A 43 0.08 -21.33 13.75
C LYS A 43 0.56 -22.77 13.53
N GLU A 44 -0.32 -23.68 13.11
CA GLU A 44 0.06 -25.06 12.84
C GLU A 44 1.00 -25.17 11.63
N SER A 45 0.77 -24.39 10.57
CA SER A 45 1.68 -24.33 9.41
C SER A 45 3.06 -23.77 9.80
N LEU A 46 3.09 -22.71 10.62
CA LEU A 46 4.34 -22.14 11.16
C LEU A 46 5.09 -23.16 12.03
N LYS A 47 4.37 -23.86 12.92
CA LYS A 47 4.91 -24.93 13.77
C LYS A 47 5.47 -26.08 12.95
N ALA A 48 4.77 -26.51 11.91
CA ALA A 48 5.22 -27.57 11.02
C ALA A 48 6.56 -27.22 10.35
N ARG A 49 6.68 -26.01 9.79
CA ARG A 49 7.93 -25.51 9.17
C ARG A 49 9.08 -25.44 10.16
N TYR A 50 8.85 -24.85 11.33
CA TYR A 50 9.86 -24.78 12.39
C TYR A 50 10.33 -26.17 12.81
N ASN A 51 9.40 -27.10 13.06
CA ASN A 51 9.73 -28.48 13.42
C ASN A 51 10.52 -29.19 12.31
N LYS A 52 10.19 -28.92 11.03
CA LYS A 52 10.91 -29.50 9.89
C LYS A 52 12.36 -29.04 9.83
N ALA A 53 12.61 -27.74 10.01
CA ALA A 53 13.97 -27.21 10.08
C ALA A 53 14.73 -27.80 11.28
N GLN A 54 14.11 -27.88 12.45
CA GLN A 54 14.71 -28.48 13.66
C GLN A 54 15.02 -29.97 13.50
N GLU A 55 14.15 -30.74 12.83
CA GLU A 55 14.38 -32.15 12.50
C GLU A 55 15.64 -32.33 11.64
N TRP A 56 15.80 -31.48 10.62
CA TRP A 56 17.01 -31.47 9.78
C TRP A 56 18.26 -31.10 10.58
N ILE A 57 18.22 -30.03 11.37
CA ILE A 57 19.34 -29.59 12.22
C ILE A 57 19.75 -30.72 13.17
N LYS A 58 18.77 -31.35 13.83
CA LYS A 58 19.01 -32.51 14.70
C LYS A 58 19.68 -33.65 13.95
N THR A 59 19.16 -34.01 12.78
CA THR A 59 19.72 -35.07 11.94
C THR A 59 21.17 -34.77 11.58
N ILE A 60 21.47 -33.55 11.09
CA ILE A 60 22.82 -33.11 10.74
C ILE A 60 23.76 -33.12 11.96
N ASN A 61 23.27 -32.71 13.14
CA ASN A 61 24.04 -32.77 14.38
C ASN A 61 24.42 -34.23 14.73
N GLU A 62 23.48 -35.17 14.59
CA GLU A 62 23.68 -36.58 14.91
C GLU A 62 24.56 -37.33 13.90
N THR A 63 24.40 -37.06 12.59
CA THR A 63 25.06 -37.82 11.51
C THR A 63 26.36 -37.19 11.02
N GLU A 64 26.49 -35.86 11.06
CA GLU A 64 27.56 -35.11 10.41
C GLU A 64 28.39 -34.27 11.40
N GLY A 65 27.98 -34.21 12.67
CA GLY A 65 28.67 -33.48 13.74
C GLY A 65 28.40 -31.97 13.72
N GLY A 66 27.28 -31.56 13.13
CA GLY A 66 26.74 -30.19 13.17
C GLY A 66 26.87 -29.39 11.88
N LEU A 67 26.10 -28.30 11.78
CA LEU A 67 26.00 -27.46 10.58
C LEU A 67 27.35 -26.91 10.12
N GLU A 68 28.23 -26.57 11.07
CA GLU A 68 29.60 -26.10 10.80
C GLU A 68 30.41 -27.16 10.02
N LYS A 69 30.43 -28.41 10.47
CA LYS A 69 31.17 -29.49 9.79
C LYS A 69 30.48 -29.94 8.50
N PHE A 70 29.16 -29.88 8.48
CA PHE A 70 28.36 -30.29 7.33
C PHE A 70 28.58 -29.35 6.14
N SER A 71 28.67 -28.05 6.39
CA SER A 71 28.92 -27.03 5.37
C SER A 71 30.38 -26.93 4.91
N ARG A 72 31.31 -27.66 5.54
CA ARG A 72 32.67 -27.87 5.01
C ARG A 72 32.73 -28.96 3.93
N GLY A 73 31.63 -29.18 3.19
CA GLY A 73 31.56 -30.21 2.15
C GLY A 73 32.62 -30.04 1.08
N LYS A 74 33.01 -28.81 0.72
CA LYS A 74 34.07 -28.56 -0.28
C LYS A 74 35.46 -29.07 0.14
N GLU A 75 35.73 -29.17 1.44
CA GLU A 75 36.98 -29.75 1.95
C GLU A 75 37.02 -31.29 1.78
N LYS A 76 35.86 -31.92 1.54
CA LYS A 76 35.71 -33.35 1.30
C LYS A 76 35.46 -33.67 -0.18
N PHE A 77 34.52 -32.96 -0.80
CA PHE A 77 34.05 -33.14 -2.17
C PHE A 77 34.79 -32.26 -3.18
N GLY A 78 34.72 -32.66 -4.45
CA GLY A 78 35.58 -32.10 -5.47
C GLY A 78 37.03 -32.48 -5.23
N ILE A 79 37.93 -31.63 -5.69
CA ILE A 79 39.37 -31.91 -5.69
C ILE A 79 40.00 -31.18 -4.52
N ASN A 80 40.74 -31.92 -3.70
CA ASN A 80 41.42 -31.45 -2.50
C ASN A 80 42.84 -31.97 -2.47
N ILE A 81 43.77 -31.17 -1.92
CA ILE A 81 45.20 -31.47 -1.90
C ILE A 81 45.65 -31.57 -0.45
N ASP A 82 46.31 -32.67 -0.09
CA ASP A 82 46.83 -32.86 1.26
C ASP A 82 48.22 -32.23 1.45
N LYS A 83 48.76 -32.30 2.67
CA LYS A 83 50.09 -31.75 3.02
C LYS A 83 51.25 -32.46 2.32
N GLN A 84 51.01 -33.64 1.75
CA GLN A 84 51.98 -34.43 0.98
C GLN A 84 51.81 -34.22 -0.54
N ASN A 85 50.97 -33.26 -0.96
CA ASN A 85 50.61 -32.98 -2.34
C ASN A 85 49.87 -34.12 -3.06
N ASN A 86 49.30 -35.08 -2.32
CA ASN A 86 48.38 -36.04 -2.93
C ASN A 86 47.06 -35.34 -3.22
N ILE A 87 46.42 -35.74 -4.31
CA ILE A 87 45.14 -35.19 -4.76
C ILE A 87 44.04 -36.20 -4.43
N THR A 88 43.08 -35.81 -3.60
CA THR A 88 41.85 -36.57 -3.38
C THR A 88 40.74 -35.94 -4.19
N TYR A 89 40.07 -36.73 -5.04
CA TYR A 89 38.85 -36.32 -5.72
C TYR A 89 37.68 -37.16 -5.23
N ARG A 90 36.61 -36.49 -4.75
CA ARG A 90 35.34 -37.12 -4.38
C ARG A 90 34.16 -36.52 -5.14
N GLU A 91 33.23 -37.36 -5.53
CA GLU A 91 32.05 -36.95 -6.30
C GLU A 91 30.82 -37.78 -5.97
N TRP A 92 29.65 -37.15 -5.87
CA TRP A 92 28.40 -37.86 -5.63
C TRP A 92 27.69 -38.16 -6.96
N ALA A 93 27.53 -39.44 -7.28
CA ALA A 93 26.91 -39.90 -8.52
C ALA A 93 26.21 -41.26 -8.30
N PRO A 94 25.10 -41.30 -7.55
CA PRO A 94 24.52 -42.54 -7.05
C PRO A 94 24.06 -43.51 -8.14
N ASN A 95 23.63 -43.03 -9.31
CA ASN A 95 23.23 -43.90 -10.42
C ASN A 95 24.43 -44.51 -11.19
N ALA A 96 25.60 -43.87 -11.17
CA ALA A 96 26.76 -44.38 -11.89
C ALA A 96 27.25 -45.72 -11.31
N THR A 97 27.62 -46.67 -12.17
CA THR A 97 28.15 -47.98 -11.77
C THR A 97 29.67 -47.96 -11.62
N GLN A 98 30.35 -47.16 -12.45
CA GLN A 98 31.79 -46.92 -12.42
C GLN A 98 32.06 -45.44 -12.68
N ALA A 99 33.14 -44.91 -12.10
CA ALA A 99 33.61 -43.55 -12.38
C ALA A 99 35.14 -43.51 -12.46
N PHE A 100 35.67 -42.58 -13.25
CA PHE A 100 37.08 -42.39 -13.51
C PHE A 100 37.41 -40.89 -13.59
N LEU A 101 38.52 -40.47 -12.99
CA LEU A 101 39.03 -39.11 -13.19
C LEU A 101 39.91 -39.07 -14.44
N ILE A 102 39.57 -38.19 -15.39
CA ILE A 102 40.28 -38.06 -16.67
C ILE A 102 40.74 -36.63 -16.89
N GLY A 103 41.77 -36.44 -17.71
CA GLY A 103 42.23 -35.10 -18.09
C GLY A 103 43.55 -35.13 -18.83
N GLU A 104 44.13 -33.96 -19.05
CA GLU A 104 45.44 -33.82 -19.71
C GLU A 104 46.54 -34.59 -18.98
N PHE A 105 46.46 -34.68 -17.65
CA PHE A 105 47.46 -35.37 -16.81
C PHE A 105 47.58 -36.88 -17.09
N ASN A 106 46.57 -37.49 -17.71
CA ASN A 106 46.53 -38.91 -18.05
C ASN A 106 46.18 -39.18 -19.52
N ASP A 107 46.45 -38.20 -20.40
CA ASP A 107 46.15 -38.26 -21.83
C ASP A 107 44.68 -38.62 -22.13
N TRP A 108 43.75 -38.14 -21.29
CA TRP A 108 42.32 -38.43 -21.35
C TRP A 108 41.98 -39.93 -21.30
N ASN A 109 42.82 -40.74 -20.65
CA ASN A 109 42.61 -42.18 -20.54
C ASN A 109 41.47 -42.53 -19.58
N ARG A 110 40.38 -43.06 -20.15
CA ARG A 110 39.09 -43.38 -19.52
C ARG A 110 39.08 -44.57 -18.56
N GLU A 111 40.21 -45.24 -18.38
CA GLU A 111 40.33 -46.45 -17.55
C GLU A 111 41.45 -46.34 -16.49
N SER A 112 42.35 -45.37 -16.64
CA SER A 112 43.61 -45.30 -15.87
C SER A 112 43.45 -44.95 -14.39
N HIS A 113 42.42 -44.18 -14.02
CA HIS A 113 42.21 -43.70 -12.65
C HIS A 113 40.79 -44.02 -12.15
N PRO A 114 40.48 -45.31 -11.91
CA PRO A 114 39.17 -45.72 -11.41
C PRO A 114 38.91 -45.18 -10.00
N MET A 115 37.68 -44.74 -9.77
CA MET A 115 37.20 -44.27 -8.48
C MET A 115 36.46 -45.39 -7.76
N LYS A 116 36.58 -45.44 -6.42
CA LYS A 116 35.89 -46.39 -5.56
C LYS A 116 34.56 -45.80 -5.11
N LYS A 117 33.44 -46.50 -5.37
CA LYS A 117 32.10 -46.14 -4.91
C LYS A 117 31.87 -46.62 -3.47
N ASP A 118 31.30 -45.78 -2.63
CA ASP A 118 30.83 -46.11 -1.29
C ASP A 118 29.32 -46.52 -1.27
N PRO A 119 28.78 -46.96 -0.12
CA PRO A 119 27.36 -47.35 -0.02
C PRO A 119 26.35 -46.23 -0.27
N TYR A 120 26.74 -44.96 -0.18
CA TYR A 120 25.88 -43.79 -0.37
C TYR A 120 25.97 -43.22 -1.79
N GLY A 121 26.76 -43.85 -2.65
CA GLY A 121 26.92 -43.43 -4.04
C GLY A 121 27.98 -42.36 -4.26
N VAL A 122 28.87 -42.15 -3.29
CA VAL A 122 30.03 -41.26 -3.42
C VAL A 122 31.21 -42.05 -3.99
N PHE A 123 31.81 -41.52 -5.04
CA PHE A 123 33.03 -42.03 -5.65
C PHE A 123 34.25 -41.29 -5.12
N GLU A 124 35.34 -41.99 -4.86
CA GLU A 124 36.62 -41.42 -4.43
C GLU A 124 37.81 -41.99 -5.21
N VAL A 125 38.78 -41.13 -5.55
CA VAL A 125 40.13 -41.54 -5.96
C VAL A 125 41.19 -40.67 -5.27
N VAL A 126 42.31 -41.29 -4.90
CA VAL A 126 43.50 -40.61 -4.39
C VAL A 126 44.63 -40.78 -5.40
N ILE A 127 45.11 -39.66 -5.97
CA ILE A 127 46.23 -39.61 -6.89
C ILE A 127 47.47 -39.18 -6.11
N PRO A 128 48.48 -40.05 -5.96
CA PRO A 128 49.67 -39.72 -5.20
C PRO A 128 50.49 -38.62 -5.88
N ALA A 129 51.21 -37.82 -5.09
CA ALA A 129 52.13 -36.81 -5.60
C ALA A 129 53.19 -37.43 -6.52
N ARG A 130 53.59 -36.69 -7.55
CA ARG A 130 54.69 -37.05 -8.46
C ARG A 130 55.86 -36.10 -8.23
N ASP A 131 57.02 -36.66 -7.88
CA ASP A 131 58.24 -35.91 -7.58
C ASP A 131 58.04 -34.81 -6.51
N GLY A 132 57.19 -35.09 -5.51
CA GLY A 132 56.86 -34.16 -4.42
C GLY A 132 55.90 -33.03 -4.82
N GLN A 133 55.35 -33.03 -6.04
CA GLN A 133 54.38 -32.06 -6.54
C GLN A 133 53.03 -32.73 -6.82
N PRO A 134 51.92 -31.96 -6.86
CA PRO A 134 50.62 -32.49 -7.27
C PRO A 134 50.71 -33.13 -8.67
N ALA A 135 50.15 -34.33 -8.82
CA ALA A 135 50.23 -35.09 -10.08
C ALA A 135 49.44 -34.48 -11.24
N ILE A 136 48.45 -33.62 -10.95
CA ILE A 136 47.71 -32.83 -11.93
C ILE A 136 48.31 -31.43 -11.92
N ALA A 137 48.75 -30.95 -13.07
CA ALA A 137 49.33 -29.61 -13.20
C ALA A 137 48.27 -28.52 -13.03
N HIS A 138 48.60 -27.43 -12.36
CA HIS A 138 47.74 -26.24 -12.24
C HIS A 138 47.25 -25.80 -13.63
N ASN A 139 45.96 -25.45 -13.71
CA ASN A 139 45.26 -24.96 -14.90
C ASN A 139 45.16 -25.97 -16.07
N SER A 140 45.45 -27.26 -15.82
CA SER A 140 45.18 -28.32 -16.79
C SER A 140 43.71 -28.74 -16.80
N LYS A 141 43.26 -29.24 -17.95
CA LYS A 141 41.88 -29.69 -18.16
C LYS A 141 41.62 -31.05 -17.52
N ILE A 142 40.45 -31.19 -16.91
CA ILE A 142 39.98 -32.41 -16.27
C ILE A 142 38.48 -32.64 -16.50
N LYS A 143 38.02 -33.88 -16.38
CA LYS A 143 36.59 -34.28 -16.34
C LYS A 143 36.43 -35.54 -15.49
N ILE A 144 35.19 -35.84 -15.11
CA ILE A 144 34.81 -37.16 -14.61
C ILE A 144 34.16 -37.96 -15.74
N SER A 145 34.58 -39.21 -15.94
CA SER A 145 33.95 -40.17 -16.85
C SER A 145 33.21 -41.22 -16.04
N MET A 146 31.93 -41.41 -16.32
CA MET A 146 31.06 -42.34 -15.60
C MET A 146 30.42 -43.35 -16.55
N VAL A 147 30.14 -44.55 -16.04
CA VAL A 147 29.39 -45.59 -16.76
C VAL A 147 28.03 -45.78 -16.08
N THR A 148 26.95 -45.54 -16.81
CA THR A 148 25.57 -45.68 -16.30
C THR A 148 25.15 -47.15 -16.24
N PRO A 149 24.01 -47.49 -15.60
CA PRO A 149 23.50 -48.86 -15.58
C PRO A 149 23.14 -49.43 -16.96
N SER A 150 22.90 -48.58 -17.97
CA SER A 150 22.68 -49.02 -19.36
C SER A 150 23.98 -49.42 -20.08
N GLY A 151 25.14 -49.19 -19.46
CA GLY A 151 26.45 -49.37 -20.06
C GLY A 151 26.93 -48.17 -20.89
N GLU A 152 26.15 -47.08 -20.94
CA GLU A 152 26.54 -45.84 -21.59
C GLU A 152 27.65 -45.14 -20.79
N ARG A 153 28.66 -44.62 -21.50
CA ARG A 153 29.71 -43.80 -20.91
C ARG A 153 29.39 -42.33 -21.11
N ILE A 154 29.31 -41.59 -20.01
CA ILE A 154 29.09 -40.15 -19.99
C ILE A 154 30.30 -39.43 -19.39
N GLU A 155 30.54 -38.19 -19.81
CA GLU A 155 31.60 -37.34 -19.27
C GLU A 155 30.99 -36.01 -18.81
N ARG A 156 31.44 -35.51 -17.66
CA ARG A 156 30.90 -34.30 -17.02
C ARG A 156 32.02 -33.43 -16.43
N ILE A 157 31.72 -32.15 -16.27
CA ILE A 157 32.48 -31.24 -15.41
C ILE A 157 32.21 -31.65 -13.95
N PRO A 158 33.23 -31.82 -13.07
CA PRO A 158 33.00 -32.10 -11.65
C PRO A 158 32.06 -31.09 -10.99
N ALA A 159 31.08 -31.54 -10.21
CA ALA A 159 30.03 -30.65 -9.67
C ALA A 159 30.60 -29.58 -8.71
N TRP A 160 31.74 -29.89 -8.09
CA TRP A 160 32.44 -29.07 -7.10
C TRP A 160 33.68 -28.36 -7.67
N ILE A 161 33.76 -28.20 -9.00
CA ILE A 161 34.89 -27.51 -9.64
C ILE A 161 34.90 -26.03 -9.26
N THR A 162 36.09 -25.47 -9.05
CA THR A 162 36.27 -24.06 -8.65
C THR A 162 36.64 -23.12 -9.80
N TYR A 163 36.94 -23.68 -10.97
CA TYR A 163 37.23 -22.89 -12.17
C TYR A 163 36.96 -23.70 -13.44
N VAL A 164 36.34 -23.06 -14.41
CA VAL A 164 36.11 -23.59 -15.75
C VAL A 164 36.51 -22.53 -16.75
N THR A 165 36.74 -22.88 -18.01
CA THR A 165 37.02 -21.91 -19.08
C THR A 165 36.36 -22.35 -20.37
N GLN A 166 36.06 -21.40 -21.25
CA GLN A 166 35.56 -21.66 -22.59
C GLN A 166 36.54 -21.15 -23.63
N ASP A 167 36.74 -21.95 -24.69
CA ASP A 167 37.48 -21.55 -25.88
C ASP A 167 36.55 -21.67 -27.09
N LEU A 168 35.94 -20.55 -27.47
CA LEU A 168 34.91 -20.50 -28.52
C LEU A 168 35.45 -20.89 -29.91
N ASP A 169 36.77 -20.84 -30.13
CA ASP A 169 37.39 -21.28 -31.39
C ASP A 169 37.43 -22.82 -31.48
N ILE A 170 37.31 -23.51 -30.35
CA ILE A 170 37.37 -24.98 -30.25
C ILE A 170 35.98 -25.59 -30.01
N SER A 171 35.26 -25.08 -29.01
CA SER A 171 34.00 -25.67 -28.55
C SER A 171 33.14 -24.66 -27.80
N PRO A 172 31.80 -24.66 -27.99
CA PRO A 172 30.91 -23.86 -27.16
C PRO A 172 30.75 -24.42 -25.73
N VAL A 173 31.27 -25.61 -25.43
CA VAL A 173 31.18 -26.25 -24.11
C VAL A 173 32.36 -25.85 -23.24
N TYR A 174 32.12 -25.57 -21.96
CA TYR A 174 33.18 -25.27 -20.99
C TYR A 174 34.05 -26.50 -20.66
N ASP A 175 35.30 -26.24 -20.29
CA ASP A 175 36.23 -27.23 -19.75
C ASP A 175 36.56 -26.92 -18.29
N ALA A 176 36.56 -27.96 -17.46
CA ALA A 176 36.96 -27.85 -16.06
C ALA A 176 38.48 -27.68 -15.94
N ARG A 177 38.92 -26.73 -15.13
CA ARG A 177 40.34 -26.43 -14.89
C ARG A 177 40.72 -26.80 -13.47
N PHE A 178 41.81 -27.56 -13.33
CA PHE A 178 42.37 -27.82 -12.01
C PHE A 178 43.02 -26.55 -11.43
N TRP A 179 42.27 -25.80 -10.62
CA TRP A 179 42.72 -24.54 -10.07
C TRP A 179 43.51 -24.71 -8.75
N ASN A 180 44.82 -24.89 -8.88
CA ASN A 180 45.76 -24.89 -7.75
C ASN A 180 46.97 -23.96 -8.00
N PRO A 181 46.80 -22.63 -8.02
CA PRO A 181 47.91 -21.72 -8.33
C PRO A 181 49.08 -21.91 -7.36
N PRO A 182 50.33 -21.72 -7.80
CA PRO A 182 51.50 -21.80 -6.93
C PRO A 182 51.44 -20.72 -5.84
N ALA A 183 52.15 -20.91 -4.74
CA ALA A 183 52.12 -19.98 -3.60
C ALA A 183 52.48 -18.53 -3.95
N SER A 184 53.25 -18.29 -5.01
CA SER A 184 53.60 -16.96 -5.52
C SER A 184 52.46 -16.25 -6.26
N GLU A 185 51.46 -17.00 -6.74
CA GLU A 185 50.32 -16.50 -7.54
C GLU A 185 49.00 -16.54 -6.76
N ARG A 186 48.97 -17.21 -5.60
CA ARG A 186 47.82 -17.20 -4.69
C ARG A 186 47.64 -15.83 -4.06
N TYR A 187 46.42 -15.30 -4.15
CA TYR A 187 46.05 -14.08 -3.46
C TYR A 187 45.98 -14.31 -1.95
N VAL A 188 46.46 -13.32 -1.19
CA VAL A 188 46.37 -13.29 0.27
C VAL A 188 45.65 -12.00 0.65
N PHE A 189 44.47 -12.13 1.26
CA PHE A 189 43.69 -11.01 1.77
C PHE A 189 44.51 -10.16 2.73
N LYS A 190 44.45 -8.84 2.55
CA LYS A 190 45.22 -7.85 3.30
C LYS A 190 44.34 -7.05 4.26
N HIS A 191 43.04 -6.97 3.97
CA HIS A 191 42.07 -6.18 4.72
C HIS A 191 41.07 -7.11 5.44
N PRO A 192 40.65 -6.75 6.66
CA PRO A 192 39.56 -7.46 7.33
C PRO A 192 38.21 -7.08 6.71
N ARG A 193 37.22 -7.96 6.88
CA ARG A 193 35.83 -7.68 6.57
C ARG A 193 35.36 -6.40 7.29
N PRO A 194 34.65 -5.49 6.60
CA PRO A 194 34.01 -4.34 7.24
C PRO A 194 32.96 -4.78 8.27
N LYS A 195 32.61 -3.89 9.19
CA LYS A 195 31.48 -4.12 10.11
C LYS A 195 30.15 -4.02 9.37
N LYS A 196 29.12 -4.69 9.88
CA LYS A 196 27.75 -4.55 9.38
C LYS A 196 27.34 -3.06 9.45
N PRO A 197 26.96 -2.43 8.32
CA PRO A 197 26.49 -1.05 8.36
C PRO A 197 25.14 -0.97 9.08
N GLN A 198 24.88 0.16 9.73
CA GLN A 198 23.58 0.40 10.39
C GLN A 198 22.42 0.38 9.37
N SER A 199 22.65 0.96 8.20
CA SER A 199 21.76 0.95 7.04
C SER A 199 22.53 0.54 5.78
N ALA A 200 21.93 -0.33 4.98
CA ALA A 200 22.53 -0.80 3.72
C ALA A 200 22.22 0.19 2.58
N ARG A 201 23.26 0.82 2.03
CA ARG A 201 23.23 1.59 0.78
C ARG A 201 23.95 0.78 -0.27
N VAL A 202 23.18 0.01 -1.01
CA VAL A 202 23.61 -1.03 -1.95
C VAL A 202 23.82 -0.46 -3.34
N TYR A 203 25.01 -0.68 -3.90
CA TYR A 203 25.32 -0.48 -5.31
C TYR A 203 25.31 -1.85 -6.00
N GLU A 204 24.26 -2.13 -6.76
CA GLU A 204 24.12 -3.36 -7.54
C GLU A 204 24.92 -3.23 -8.84
N ALA A 205 25.82 -4.18 -9.09
CA ALA A 205 26.76 -4.11 -10.19
C ALA A 205 27.05 -5.47 -10.83
N HIS A 206 27.38 -5.43 -12.12
CA HIS A 206 27.77 -6.58 -12.92
C HIS A 206 29.12 -6.32 -13.61
N VAL A 207 30.16 -7.03 -13.15
CA VAL A 207 31.56 -6.83 -13.58
C VAL A 207 31.73 -6.74 -15.10
N GLY A 208 31.11 -7.65 -15.85
CA GLY A 208 31.30 -7.73 -17.30
C GLY A 208 30.80 -6.53 -18.11
N ILE A 209 29.90 -5.69 -17.58
CA ILE A 209 29.35 -4.52 -18.30
C ILE A 209 29.87 -3.19 -17.73
N SER A 210 30.69 -3.21 -16.67
CA SER A 210 31.15 -2.03 -15.94
C SER A 210 32.29 -1.26 -16.64
N SER A 211 32.16 -1.07 -17.96
CA SER A 211 33.12 -0.35 -18.81
C SER A 211 32.39 0.25 -20.01
N PRO A 212 32.86 1.37 -20.59
CA PRO A 212 32.29 1.91 -21.82
C PRO A 212 32.71 1.11 -23.08
N GLU A 213 33.65 0.18 -22.95
CA GLU A 213 34.16 -0.64 -24.05
C GLU A 213 33.15 -1.71 -24.50
N LEU A 214 33.14 -2.05 -25.80
CA LEU A 214 32.21 -3.03 -26.39
C LEU A 214 32.69 -4.48 -26.18
N ARG A 215 32.96 -4.86 -24.94
CA ARG A 215 33.43 -6.20 -24.56
C ARG A 215 33.10 -6.49 -23.10
N VAL A 216 33.29 -7.75 -22.70
CA VAL A 216 33.29 -8.11 -21.29
C VAL A 216 34.46 -7.43 -20.56
N SER A 217 34.16 -6.72 -19.48
CA SER A 217 35.15 -6.13 -18.56
C SER A 217 35.63 -7.13 -17.50
N THR A 218 36.76 -6.85 -16.87
CA THR A 218 37.47 -7.78 -15.96
C THR A 218 37.35 -7.38 -14.50
N TYR A 219 37.60 -8.34 -13.59
CA TYR A 219 37.67 -8.08 -12.16
C TYR A 219 38.69 -6.97 -11.82
N LYS A 220 39.86 -6.96 -12.48
CA LYS A 220 40.87 -5.90 -12.29
C LYS A 220 40.41 -4.53 -12.75
N GLU A 221 39.67 -4.46 -13.86
CA GLU A 221 39.11 -3.20 -14.34
C GLU A 221 38.06 -2.65 -13.38
N PHE A 222 37.16 -3.52 -12.89
CA PHE A 222 36.20 -3.16 -11.86
C PHE A 222 36.89 -2.66 -10.59
N THR A 223 37.88 -3.40 -10.10
CA THR A 223 38.68 -3.04 -8.91
C THR A 223 39.30 -1.65 -9.05
N LYS A 224 39.91 -1.37 -10.20
CA LYS A 224 40.63 -0.12 -10.46
C LYS A 224 39.69 1.07 -10.69
N ASN A 225 38.59 0.87 -11.40
CA ASN A 225 37.78 1.97 -11.94
C ASN A 225 36.47 2.16 -11.19
N MET A 226 35.79 1.07 -10.80
CA MET A 226 34.46 1.12 -10.18
C MET A 226 34.52 1.30 -8.66
N LEU A 227 35.42 0.61 -7.96
CA LEU A 227 35.49 0.75 -6.49
C LEU A 227 35.72 2.20 -6.02
N PRO A 228 36.63 2.99 -6.64
CA PRO A 228 36.77 4.41 -6.28
C PRO A 228 35.50 5.23 -6.55
N ARG A 229 34.77 4.92 -7.63
CA ARG A 229 33.51 5.59 -7.97
C ARG A 229 32.43 5.30 -6.93
N ILE A 230 32.22 4.03 -6.61
CA ILE A 230 31.22 3.58 -5.63
C ILE A 230 31.51 4.19 -4.25
N HIS A 231 32.78 4.22 -3.85
CA HIS A 231 33.21 4.86 -2.61
C HIS A 231 32.93 6.38 -2.61
N HIS A 232 33.24 7.08 -3.70
CA HIS A 232 32.97 8.50 -3.85
C HIS A 232 31.47 8.83 -3.76
N LEU A 233 30.62 8.00 -4.37
CA LEU A 233 29.17 8.12 -4.31
C LEU A 233 28.60 7.88 -2.90
N GLY A 234 29.34 7.27 -1.97
CA GLY A 234 28.92 7.08 -0.58
C GLY A 234 28.11 5.81 -0.31
N TYR A 235 28.04 4.89 -1.28
CA TYR A 235 27.53 3.53 -1.07
C TYR A 235 28.47 2.73 -0.16
N ASN A 236 27.91 1.89 0.70
CA ASN A 236 28.65 1.11 1.70
C ASN A 236 28.49 -0.41 1.51
N VAL A 237 27.65 -0.84 0.58
CA VAL A 237 27.44 -2.23 0.20
C VAL A 237 27.50 -2.34 -1.32
N ILE A 238 28.15 -3.37 -1.86
CA ILE A 238 28.07 -3.77 -3.27
C ILE A 238 27.28 -5.07 -3.35
N GLN A 239 26.25 -5.12 -4.19
CA GLN A 239 25.61 -6.37 -4.60
C GLN A 239 26.25 -6.81 -5.92
N LEU A 240 27.03 -7.90 -5.89
CA LEU A 240 27.81 -8.34 -7.04
C LEU A 240 27.09 -9.47 -7.78
N MET A 241 26.54 -9.13 -8.94
CA MET A 241 25.76 -10.04 -9.78
C MET A 241 26.65 -10.91 -10.67
N ALA A 242 26.09 -12.04 -11.14
CA ALA A 242 26.65 -12.88 -12.18
C ALA A 242 28.08 -13.41 -11.92
N ILE A 243 28.42 -13.70 -10.66
CA ILE A 243 29.72 -14.24 -10.27
C ILE A 243 29.75 -15.77 -10.34
N MET A 244 28.70 -16.45 -9.89
CA MET A 244 28.57 -17.89 -10.07
C MET A 244 28.58 -18.21 -11.56
N GLU A 245 29.38 -19.20 -11.96
CA GLU A 245 29.63 -19.44 -13.38
C GLU A 245 28.37 -19.89 -14.13
N HIS A 246 28.12 -19.22 -15.26
CA HIS A 246 26.94 -19.38 -16.10
C HIS A 246 27.37 -19.38 -17.57
N ALA A 247 27.00 -20.40 -18.35
CA ALA A 247 27.47 -20.54 -19.73
C ALA A 247 26.78 -19.54 -20.70
N TYR A 248 25.54 -19.16 -20.40
CA TYR A 248 24.78 -18.21 -21.21
C TYR A 248 24.90 -16.79 -20.64
N TYR A 249 25.73 -15.94 -21.27
CA TYR A 249 26.02 -14.60 -20.74
C TYR A 249 24.78 -13.70 -20.66
N ALA A 250 23.89 -13.80 -21.64
CA ALA A 250 22.62 -13.07 -21.65
C ALA A 250 21.57 -13.60 -20.65
N SER A 251 21.89 -14.62 -19.85
CA SER A 251 21.10 -14.95 -18.65
C SER A 251 21.31 -13.96 -17.52
N PHE A 252 22.25 -13.03 -17.66
CA PHE A 252 22.61 -12.06 -16.63
C PHE A 252 23.10 -12.70 -15.32
N GLY A 253 23.58 -13.95 -15.39
CA GLY A 253 24.02 -14.70 -14.22
C GLY A 253 22.97 -15.63 -13.61
N TYR A 254 21.74 -15.66 -14.11
CA TYR A 254 20.69 -16.51 -13.53
C TYR A 254 20.77 -17.99 -13.96
N GLN A 255 21.39 -18.31 -15.09
CA GLN A 255 21.50 -19.70 -15.58
C GLN A 255 22.82 -20.35 -15.12
N ILE A 256 22.87 -20.79 -13.86
CA ILE A 256 24.09 -21.34 -13.26
C ILE A 256 24.44 -22.73 -13.82
N ASN A 257 25.72 -22.89 -14.14
CA ASN A 257 26.34 -24.10 -14.63
C ASN A 257 27.24 -24.77 -13.58
N SER A 258 28.15 -23.99 -12.99
CA SER A 258 29.16 -24.48 -12.02
C SER A 258 29.12 -23.64 -10.74
N PHE A 259 28.45 -24.16 -9.72
CA PHE A 259 28.09 -23.41 -8.51
C PHE A 259 29.30 -22.94 -7.67
N PHE A 260 30.42 -23.66 -7.72
CA PHE A 260 31.64 -23.33 -6.98
C PHE A 260 32.67 -22.56 -7.80
N ALA A 261 32.37 -22.27 -9.08
CA ALA A 261 33.29 -21.57 -9.97
C ALA A 261 32.95 -20.08 -10.04
N ALA A 262 33.95 -19.24 -9.79
CA ALA A 262 33.88 -17.82 -10.12
C ALA A 262 33.95 -17.65 -11.64
N SER A 263 33.08 -16.80 -12.19
CA SER A 263 32.94 -16.71 -13.64
C SER A 263 34.24 -16.33 -14.31
N SER A 264 34.69 -17.21 -15.20
CA SER A 264 35.98 -17.10 -15.89
C SER A 264 36.03 -15.98 -16.92
N ARG A 265 34.86 -15.47 -17.33
CA ARG A 265 34.76 -14.34 -18.26
C ARG A 265 35.47 -13.08 -17.78
N TYR A 266 35.50 -12.85 -16.47
CA TYR A 266 36.03 -11.61 -15.90
C TYR A 266 37.49 -11.76 -15.43
N GLY A 267 38.01 -12.99 -15.38
CA GLY A 267 39.36 -13.29 -14.90
C GLY A 267 39.43 -14.56 -14.04
N PRO A 268 40.63 -14.90 -13.55
CA PRO A 268 40.81 -16.01 -12.63
C PRO A 268 40.29 -15.71 -11.20
N PRO A 269 40.03 -16.73 -10.37
CA PRO A 269 39.55 -16.59 -8.99
C PRO A 269 40.35 -15.60 -8.12
N GLU A 270 41.66 -15.53 -8.33
CA GLU A 270 42.55 -14.65 -7.56
C GLU A 270 42.26 -13.16 -7.78
N GLU A 271 41.75 -12.78 -8.96
CA GLU A 271 41.38 -11.39 -9.25
C GLU A 271 40.03 -11.00 -8.60
N LEU A 272 39.12 -11.95 -8.41
CA LEU A 272 37.90 -11.73 -7.62
C LEU A 272 38.24 -11.53 -6.13
N LYS A 273 39.18 -12.32 -5.59
CA LYS A 273 39.69 -12.12 -4.23
C LYS A 273 40.31 -10.72 -4.07
N GLU A 274 41.09 -10.28 -5.05
CA GLU A 274 41.66 -8.92 -5.07
C GLU A 274 40.59 -7.83 -5.08
N LEU A 275 39.52 -8.00 -5.87
CA LEU A 275 38.40 -7.07 -5.92
C LEU A 275 37.74 -6.92 -4.54
N ILE A 276 37.38 -8.03 -3.90
CA ILE A 276 36.70 -8.03 -2.60
C ILE A 276 37.61 -7.45 -1.52
N ASP A 277 38.89 -7.85 -1.48
CA ASP A 277 39.86 -7.31 -0.52
C ASP A 277 40.07 -5.80 -0.69
N THR A 278 40.07 -5.31 -1.93
CA THR A 278 40.20 -3.88 -2.21
C THR A 278 38.95 -3.11 -1.78
N ALA A 279 37.76 -3.68 -1.98
CA ALA A 279 36.50 -3.09 -1.49
C ALA A 279 36.49 -3.03 0.05
N HIS A 280 36.96 -4.09 0.72
CA HIS A 280 37.14 -4.11 2.17
C HIS A 280 38.11 -3.03 2.66
N GLY A 281 39.20 -2.79 1.93
CA GLY A 281 40.14 -1.68 2.20
C GLY A 281 39.51 -0.28 2.11
N LEU A 282 38.39 -0.15 1.40
CA LEU A 282 37.57 1.08 1.33
C LEU A 282 36.41 1.10 2.33
N GLY A 283 36.28 0.06 3.17
CA GLY A 283 35.19 -0.09 4.13
C GLY A 283 33.85 -0.48 3.51
N ILE A 284 33.86 -1.07 2.31
CA ILE A 284 32.66 -1.46 1.56
C ILE A 284 32.41 -2.95 1.74
N VAL A 285 31.21 -3.30 2.20
CA VAL A 285 30.69 -4.67 2.30
C VAL A 285 30.40 -5.20 0.89
N VAL A 286 30.73 -6.45 0.59
CA VAL A 286 30.44 -7.06 -0.71
C VAL A 286 29.54 -8.29 -0.54
N LEU A 287 28.35 -8.23 -1.13
CA LEU A 287 27.38 -9.33 -1.17
C LEU A 287 27.46 -10.04 -2.52
N LEU A 288 27.20 -11.35 -2.51
CA LEU A 288 27.11 -12.18 -3.71
C LEU A 288 25.65 -12.49 -4.05
N ASP A 289 25.29 -12.45 -5.33
CA ASP A 289 24.07 -13.09 -5.82
C ASP A 289 24.20 -14.62 -5.79
N VAL A 290 23.35 -15.26 -4.99
CA VAL A 290 23.25 -16.70 -4.88
C VAL A 290 21.99 -17.18 -5.56
N VAL A 291 22.18 -17.88 -6.68
CA VAL A 291 21.08 -18.48 -7.45
C VAL A 291 20.96 -19.94 -7.05
N HIS A 292 20.27 -20.19 -5.94
CA HIS A 292 19.95 -21.54 -5.47
C HIS A 292 18.50 -21.95 -5.77
N SER A 293 17.73 -21.09 -6.43
CA SER A 293 16.35 -21.38 -6.83
C SER A 293 16.25 -22.41 -7.94
N HIS A 294 17.22 -22.45 -8.85
CA HIS A 294 17.27 -23.35 -9.99
C HIS A 294 18.70 -23.52 -10.51
N ALA A 295 18.85 -24.40 -11.51
CA ALA A 295 20.10 -24.58 -12.26
C ALA A 295 19.84 -24.65 -13.77
N SER A 296 20.86 -24.34 -14.56
CA SER A 296 20.80 -24.49 -16.01
C SER A 296 20.46 -25.93 -16.42
N LYS A 297 19.70 -26.09 -17.50
CA LYS A 297 19.43 -27.40 -18.11
C LYS A 297 20.62 -27.97 -18.90
N ASN A 298 21.75 -27.26 -18.96
CA ASN A 298 22.95 -27.74 -19.65
C ASN A 298 23.47 -29.06 -19.04
N VAL A 299 23.68 -30.06 -19.90
CA VAL A 299 24.14 -31.40 -19.49
C VAL A 299 25.66 -31.56 -19.57
N LEU A 300 26.31 -31.00 -20.58
CA LEU A 300 27.74 -31.23 -20.83
C LEU A 300 28.64 -30.40 -19.92
N ASP A 301 28.23 -29.17 -19.63
CA ASP A 301 28.94 -28.18 -18.82
C ASP A 301 28.09 -27.64 -17.67
N GLY A 302 27.04 -28.35 -17.28
CA GLY A 302 26.19 -27.99 -16.15
C GLY A 302 25.94 -29.17 -15.23
N LEU A 303 25.12 -28.94 -14.21
CA LEU A 303 24.77 -29.93 -13.19
C LEU A 303 23.64 -30.88 -13.65
N ASN A 304 22.97 -30.57 -14.76
CA ASN A 304 21.87 -31.38 -15.27
C ASN A 304 22.35 -32.76 -15.73
N GLU A 305 21.57 -33.80 -15.43
CA GLU A 305 21.87 -35.19 -15.81
C GLU A 305 23.31 -35.62 -15.47
N PHE A 306 23.78 -35.19 -14.30
CA PHE A 306 25.16 -35.38 -13.86
C PHE A 306 25.54 -36.87 -13.85
N ASP A 307 24.76 -37.72 -13.19
CA ASP A 307 24.98 -39.17 -13.14
C ASP A 307 24.17 -39.96 -14.20
N GLY A 308 23.69 -39.24 -15.23
CA GLY A 308 22.84 -39.77 -16.30
C GLY A 308 21.36 -39.88 -15.93
N THR A 309 20.93 -39.35 -14.78
CA THR A 309 19.51 -39.28 -14.38
C THR A 309 19.00 -37.86 -14.28
N ASP A 310 17.70 -37.67 -14.45
CA ASP A 310 17.08 -36.37 -14.20
C ASP A 310 16.96 -36.04 -12.71
N SER A 311 17.20 -36.97 -11.78
CA SER A 311 16.85 -36.83 -10.36
C SER A 311 18.01 -36.79 -9.37
N CYS A 312 19.26 -36.69 -9.84
CA CYS A 312 20.46 -36.63 -8.98
C CYS A 312 20.41 -35.44 -8.00
N TYR A 313 20.71 -34.21 -8.46
CA TYR A 313 20.61 -33.00 -7.65
C TYR A 313 19.20 -32.38 -7.63
N PHE A 314 18.31 -32.87 -8.50
CA PHE A 314 17.03 -32.25 -8.82
C PHE A 314 15.88 -33.20 -8.52
N HIS A 315 14.65 -32.69 -8.46
CA HIS A 315 13.50 -33.58 -8.51
C HIS A 315 13.40 -34.26 -9.89
N GLY A 316 12.87 -35.49 -9.92
CA GLY A 316 12.56 -36.18 -11.19
C GLY A 316 11.25 -35.68 -11.80
N GLY A 317 11.10 -35.84 -13.12
CA GLY A 317 9.86 -35.53 -13.83
C GLY A 317 9.48 -34.04 -13.82
N PRO A 318 8.17 -33.70 -13.89
CA PRO A 318 7.72 -32.31 -13.96
C PRO A 318 8.09 -31.45 -12.75
N LYS A 319 8.08 -32.01 -11.52
CA LYS A 319 8.46 -31.27 -10.29
C LYS A 319 9.90 -30.71 -10.37
N GLY A 320 10.77 -31.37 -11.15
CA GLY A 320 12.16 -30.96 -11.33
C GLY A 320 12.42 -29.96 -12.44
N LYS A 321 11.38 -29.37 -13.05
CA LYS A 321 11.50 -28.48 -14.19
C LYS A 321 10.74 -27.17 -13.95
N HIS A 322 11.41 -26.06 -14.19
CA HIS A 322 10.78 -24.74 -14.19
C HIS A 322 10.42 -24.37 -15.63
N GLU A 323 9.13 -24.42 -15.99
CA GLU A 323 8.71 -24.28 -17.39
C GLU A 323 9.02 -22.90 -17.99
N LEU A 324 8.77 -21.82 -17.24
CA LEU A 324 8.98 -20.45 -17.71
C LEU A 324 10.47 -20.10 -17.90
N TRP A 325 11.34 -20.66 -17.05
CA TRP A 325 12.78 -20.40 -17.08
C TRP A 325 13.56 -21.49 -17.80
N ASP A 326 12.89 -22.53 -18.30
CA ASP A 326 13.51 -23.65 -19.02
C ASP A 326 14.71 -24.27 -18.26
N SER A 327 14.50 -24.50 -16.96
CA SER A 327 15.56 -24.79 -15.96
C SER A 327 15.25 -26.01 -15.09
N ARG A 328 16.25 -26.48 -14.32
CA ARG A 328 16.10 -27.58 -13.35
C ARG A 328 15.87 -27.07 -11.92
N LEU A 329 15.05 -27.77 -11.15
CA LEU A 329 14.71 -27.41 -9.76
C LEU A 329 15.30 -28.41 -8.76
N PHE A 330 16.00 -27.89 -7.75
CA PHE A 330 16.69 -28.69 -6.74
C PHE A 330 15.73 -29.57 -5.93
N ASN A 331 16.22 -30.73 -5.51
CA ASN A 331 15.55 -31.54 -4.51
C ASN A 331 16.10 -31.18 -3.12
N TYR A 332 15.54 -30.13 -2.51
CA TYR A 332 15.99 -29.64 -1.20
C TYR A 332 15.82 -30.67 -0.07
N GLY A 333 14.94 -31.66 -0.26
CA GLY A 333 14.78 -32.79 0.66
C GLY A 333 15.91 -33.83 0.63
N SER A 334 16.87 -33.72 -0.30
CA SER A 334 18.01 -34.65 -0.40
C SER A 334 19.19 -34.22 0.49
N HIS A 335 19.74 -35.17 1.25
CA HIS A 335 20.87 -34.92 2.17
C HIS A 335 22.12 -34.38 1.45
N GLU A 336 22.47 -34.92 0.29
CA GLU A 336 23.65 -34.47 -0.47
C GLU A 336 23.39 -33.16 -1.22
N VAL A 337 22.13 -32.84 -1.58
CA VAL A 337 21.77 -31.52 -2.12
C VAL A 337 21.85 -30.46 -1.03
N MET A 338 21.34 -30.74 0.18
CA MET A 338 21.51 -29.88 1.35
C MET A 338 22.99 -29.64 1.65
N ARG A 339 23.83 -30.68 1.60
CA ARG A 339 25.29 -30.56 1.76
C ARG A 339 25.88 -29.66 0.68
N PHE A 340 25.53 -29.89 -0.58
CA PHE A 340 26.04 -29.13 -1.73
C PHE A 340 25.73 -27.64 -1.59
N LEU A 341 24.47 -27.28 -1.34
CA LEU A 341 24.03 -25.89 -1.27
C LEU A 341 24.55 -25.17 -0.01
N LEU A 342 24.51 -25.80 1.16
CA LEU A 342 25.07 -25.19 2.39
C LEU A 342 26.59 -25.04 2.30
N SER A 343 27.27 -26.00 1.68
CA SER A 343 28.71 -25.89 1.45
C SER A 343 29.07 -24.85 0.41
N ASN A 344 28.18 -24.59 -0.55
CA ASN A 344 28.36 -23.51 -1.52
C ASN A 344 28.36 -22.15 -0.82
N LEU A 345 27.38 -21.91 0.05
CA LEU A 345 27.32 -20.69 0.87
C LEU A 345 28.59 -20.52 1.72
N ARG A 346 29.01 -21.58 2.43
CA ARG A 346 30.23 -21.56 3.25
C ARG A 346 31.48 -21.29 2.41
N PHE A 347 31.58 -21.91 1.24
CA PHE A 347 32.70 -21.74 0.31
C PHE A 347 32.86 -20.28 -0.14
N TRP A 348 31.78 -19.61 -0.55
CA TRP A 348 31.86 -18.21 -0.95
C TRP A 348 32.25 -17.27 0.19
N MET A 349 31.80 -17.56 1.42
CA MET A 349 32.22 -16.82 2.61
C MET A 349 33.71 -17.04 2.95
N ASP A 350 34.21 -18.27 2.90
CA ASP A 350 35.58 -18.60 3.33
C ASP A 350 36.64 -18.33 2.26
N GLU A 351 36.39 -18.71 1.01
CA GLU A 351 37.39 -18.65 -0.07
C GLU A 351 37.55 -17.23 -0.63
N TYR A 352 36.45 -16.48 -0.70
CA TYR A 352 36.39 -15.16 -1.34
C TYR A 352 36.10 -14.01 -0.37
N ASN A 353 35.81 -14.29 0.90
CA ASN A 353 35.48 -13.28 1.91
C ASN A 353 34.26 -12.40 1.60
N PHE A 354 33.27 -12.88 0.83
CA PHE A 354 31.98 -12.19 0.70
C PHE A 354 31.30 -11.98 2.05
N ASP A 355 30.64 -10.85 2.27
CA ASP A 355 30.01 -10.41 3.51
C ASP A 355 28.53 -10.78 3.64
N GLY A 356 28.06 -11.59 2.71
CA GLY A 356 26.72 -12.14 2.71
C GLY A 356 26.17 -12.27 1.29
N PHE A 357 24.85 -12.38 1.20
CA PHE A 357 24.19 -12.87 -0.01
C PHE A 357 22.88 -12.16 -0.30
N ARG A 358 22.57 -12.00 -1.59
CA ARG A 358 21.18 -11.95 -2.07
C ARG A 358 20.81 -13.32 -2.58
N PHE A 359 19.69 -13.87 -2.11
CA PHE A 359 19.13 -15.11 -2.63
C PHE A 359 18.10 -14.74 -3.70
N ASP A 360 18.36 -15.18 -4.93
CA ASP A 360 17.54 -14.84 -6.09
C ASP A 360 16.46 -15.89 -6.35
N GLY A 361 15.29 -15.42 -6.80
CA GLY A 361 14.13 -16.26 -7.09
C GLY A 361 13.54 -16.94 -5.85
N VAL A 362 13.57 -16.29 -4.68
CA VAL A 362 13.02 -16.87 -3.43
C VAL A 362 11.54 -17.17 -3.57
N THR A 363 10.75 -16.33 -4.26
CA THR A 363 9.33 -16.67 -4.56
C THR A 363 9.19 -18.00 -5.31
N SER A 364 10.08 -18.30 -6.26
CA SER A 364 10.07 -19.57 -6.99
C SER A 364 10.38 -20.77 -6.10
N MET A 365 11.22 -20.57 -5.07
CA MET A 365 11.54 -21.57 -4.06
C MET A 365 10.40 -21.77 -3.07
N LEU A 366 9.77 -20.70 -2.60
CA LEU A 366 8.74 -20.76 -1.55
C LEU A 366 7.48 -21.50 -1.98
N TYR A 367 7.16 -21.48 -3.28
CA TYR A 367 5.90 -22.00 -3.80
C TYR A 367 6.11 -23.03 -4.90
N THR A 368 5.34 -24.11 -4.85
CA THR A 368 5.29 -25.15 -5.89
C THR A 368 4.72 -24.65 -7.22
N HIS A 369 3.96 -23.55 -7.22
CA HIS A 369 3.52 -22.84 -8.43
C HIS A 369 4.47 -21.70 -8.84
N HIS A 370 5.55 -21.50 -8.07
CA HIS A 370 6.62 -20.54 -8.34
C HIS A 370 6.20 -19.06 -8.45
N GLY A 371 5.01 -18.71 -7.95
CA GLY A 371 4.40 -17.39 -8.16
C GLY A 371 3.89 -17.12 -9.59
N ILE A 372 3.98 -18.10 -10.50
CA ILE A 372 3.57 -17.92 -11.90
C ILE A 372 2.05 -17.87 -11.99
N GLY A 373 1.52 -16.83 -12.66
CA GLY A 373 0.08 -16.65 -12.87
C GLY A 373 -0.74 -16.50 -11.58
N THR A 374 -0.06 -16.23 -10.45
CA THR A 374 -0.68 -16.14 -9.12
C THR A 374 -0.57 -14.71 -8.61
N GLY A 375 -1.69 -14.11 -8.22
CA GLY A 375 -1.69 -12.82 -7.55
C GLY A 375 -1.58 -12.99 -6.04
N PHE A 376 -0.82 -12.13 -5.37
CA PHE A 376 -0.76 -12.05 -3.92
C PHE A 376 -1.51 -10.80 -3.46
N SER A 377 -2.68 -10.99 -2.86
CA SER A 377 -3.54 -9.90 -2.39
C SER A 377 -3.12 -9.35 -1.02
N GLY A 378 -2.21 -10.05 -0.35
CA GLY A 378 -1.88 -9.83 1.06
C GLY A 378 -2.73 -10.68 2.01
N GLY A 379 -3.64 -11.52 1.49
CA GLY A 379 -4.39 -12.48 2.29
C GLY A 379 -3.50 -13.62 2.79
N TYR A 380 -3.45 -13.86 4.11
CA TYR A 380 -2.43 -14.74 4.69
C TYR A 380 -2.56 -16.20 4.25
N HIS A 381 -3.77 -16.64 3.89
CA HIS A 381 -4.02 -17.98 3.34
C HIS A 381 -3.23 -18.30 2.06
N GLU A 382 -2.84 -17.28 1.29
CA GLU A 382 -2.01 -17.41 0.08
C GLU A 382 -0.57 -17.82 0.42
N TYR A 383 -0.07 -17.46 1.61
CA TYR A 383 1.32 -17.68 2.05
C TYR A 383 1.52 -18.93 2.92
N PHE A 384 0.42 -19.48 3.46
CA PHE A 384 0.44 -20.61 4.39
C PHE A 384 -0.42 -21.79 3.94
N GLY A 385 -0.83 -21.80 2.68
CA GLY A 385 -1.60 -22.87 2.04
C GLY A 385 -0.76 -24.05 1.56
N PRO A 386 -1.40 -25.05 0.92
CA PRO A 386 -0.75 -26.27 0.44
C PRO A 386 0.21 -26.04 -0.74
N GLY A 387 0.21 -24.84 -1.33
CA GLY A 387 1.11 -24.46 -2.42
C GLY A 387 2.55 -24.19 -1.96
N VAL A 388 2.83 -24.11 -0.66
CA VAL A 388 4.18 -23.85 -0.14
C VAL A 388 5.08 -25.08 -0.25
N ASP A 389 6.31 -24.89 -0.72
CA ASP A 389 7.33 -25.93 -0.73
C ASP A 389 8.06 -25.98 0.62
N GLU A 390 7.67 -26.93 1.47
CA GLU A 390 8.25 -27.10 2.80
C GLU A 390 9.73 -27.50 2.78
N GLU A 391 10.20 -28.18 1.71
CA GLU A 391 11.60 -28.61 1.60
C GLU A 391 12.50 -27.40 1.32
N ALA A 392 12.08 -26.53 0.41
CA ALA A 392 12.77 -25.29 0.09
C ALA A 392 12.76 -24.31 1.27
N VAL A 393 11.62 -24.15 1.96
CA VAL A 393 11.52 -23.32 3.17
C VAL A 393 12.47 -23.83 4.26
N ALA A 394 12.53 -25.14 4.50
CA ALA A 394 13.45 -25.71 5.47
C ALA A 394 14.92 -25.44 5.09
N TYR A 395 15.29 -25.58 3.82
CA TYR A 395 16.61 -25.22 3.32
C TYR A 395 16.96 -23.75 3.63
N LEU A 396 16.07 -22.80 3.32
CA LEU A 396 16.29 -21.37 3.56
C LEU A 396 16.44 -21.05 5.06
N MET A 397 15.64 -21.70 5.92
CA MET A 397 15.74 -21.57 7.38
C MET A 397 17.09 -22.06 7.90
N ILE A 398 17.52 -23.25 7.48
CA ILE A 398 18.79 -23.85 7.90
C ILE A 398 19.97 -23.05 7.37
N ALA A 399 19.89 -22.58 6.12
CA ALA A 399 20.91 -21.74 5.50
C ALA A 399 21.12 -20.45 6.28
N ASN A 400 20.05 -19.72 6.60
CA ASN A 400 20.14 -18.48 7.37
C ASN A 400 20.62 -18.72 8.81
N GLU A 401 20.14 -19.77 9.49
CA GLU A 401 20.61 -20.11 10.84
C GLU A 401 22.12 -20.39 10.85
N MET A 402 22.58 -21.28 9.96
CA MET A 402 23.99 -21.60 9.81
C MET A 402 24.84 -20.36 9.51
N LEU A 403 24.36 -19.51 8.61
CA LEU A 403 25.09 -18.33 8.15
C LEU A 403 25.27 -17.31 9.27
N HIS A 404 24.20 -16.98 10.00
CA HIS A 404 24.27 -16.01 11.10
C HIS A 404 24.99 -16.56 12.34
N ASP A 405 24.94 -17.86 12.60
CA ASP A 405 25.72 -18.51 13.65
C ASP A 405 27.23 -18.44 13.37
N LEU A 406 27.64 -18.65 12.12
CA LEU A 406 29.04 -18.65 11.72
C LEU A 406 29.58 -17.24 11.46
N TYR A 407 28.72 -16.33 11.00
CA TYR A 407 29.08 -14.97 10.57
C TYR A 407 28.06 -13.93 11.05
N PRO A 408 28.07 -13.53 12.34
CA PRO A 408 27.03 -12.67 12.91
C PRO A 408 26.87 -11.28 12.25
N GLU A 409 27.93 -10.77 11.62
CA GLU A 409 27.96 -9.46 10.96
C GLU A 409 27.47 -9.51 9.50
N MET A 410 27.12 -10.69 8.98
CA MET A 410 26.74 -10.80 7.57
C MET A 410 25.34 -10.24 7.29
N ILE A 411 25.03 -10.10 5.99
CA ILE A 411 23.72 -9.66 5.50
C ILE A 411 23.15 -10.70 4.55
N THR A 412 21.90 -11.13 4.76
CA THR A 412 21.12 -11.87 3.76
C THR A 412 19.92 -11.08 3.25
N ILE A 413 19.77 -11.02 1.92
CA ILE A 413 18.66 -10.34 1.25
C ILE A 413 17.85 -11.39 0.48
N ALA A 414 16.53 -11.39 0.64
CA ALA A 414 15.63 -12.21 -0.16
C ALA A 414 15.05 -11.41 -1.34
N GLU A 415 15.19 -11.94 -2.54
CA GLU A 415 14.42 -11.51 -3.71
C GLU A 415 13.07 -12.24 -3.72
N ASP A 416 12.08 -11.66 -3.03
CA ASP A 416 10.72 -12.18 -2.95
C ASP A 416 9.68 -11.12 -3.32
N VAL A 417 8.95 -11.36 -4.41
CA VAL A 417 7.85 -10.52 -4.87
C VAL A 417 6.55 -10.78 -4.10
N SER A 418 6.36 -11.99 -3.56
CA SER A 418 5.09 -12.37 -2.91
C SER A 418 4.80 -11.56 -1.65
N GLY A 419 5.84 -11.25 -0.86
CA GLY A 419 5.70 -10.60 0.43
C GLY A 419 5.33 -11.54 1.56
N MET A 420 5.95 -12.73 1.55
CA MET A 420 5.72 -13.75 2.57
C MET A 420 5.96 -13.20 3.99
N PRO A 421 4.96 -13.27 4.90
CA PRO A 421 5.15 -12.88 6.29
C PRO A 421 6.22 -13.72 6.99
N ALA A 422 6.98 -13.09 7.89
CA ALA A 422 8.04 -13.72 8.68
C ALA A 422 9.28 -14.16 7.86
N LEU A 423 9.41 -13.72 6.61
CA LEU A 423 10.58 -14.01 5.78
C LEU A 423 11.84 -13.38 6.39
N CYS A 424 11.72 -12.18 6.94
CA CYS A 424 12.85 -11.41 7.48
C CYS A 424 12.92 -11.42 9.01
N LEU A 425 12.44 -12.49 9.64
CA LEU A 425 12.52 -12.71 11.09
C LEU A 425 13.37 -13.95 11.40
N SER A 426 14.06 -13.94 12.54
CA SER A 426 14.93 -15.06 12.95
C SER A 426 14.17 -16.37 13.14
N LEU A 427 14.89 -17.49 12.97
CA LEU A 427 14.35 -18.82 13.21
C LEU A 427 13.81 -19.00 14.64
N SER A 428 14.46 -18.39 15.63
CA SER A 428 14.02 -18.39 17.03
C SER A 428 12.63 -17.77 17.25
N LEU A 429 12.18 -16.88 16.36
CA LEU A 429 10.83 -16.32 16.36
C LEU A 429 9.86 -17.11 15.47
N GLY A 430 10.34 -18.14 14.77
CA GLY A 430 9.61 -18.92 13.78
C GLY A 430 9.63 -18.32 12.36
N GLY A 431 10.56 -17.40 12.08
CA GLY A 431 10.77 -16.85 10.74
C GLY A 431 11.76 -17.64 9.89
N ILE A 432 11.99 -17.19 8.65
CA ILE A 432 12.90 -17.83 7.69
C ILE A 432 14.37 -17.40 7.89
N GLY A 433 14.60 -16.23 8.48
CA GLY A 433 15.92 -15.78 8.92
C GLY A 433 16.64 -14.78 8.02
N PHE A 434 15.99 -14.22 6.99
CA PHE A 434 16.61 -13.18 6.18
C PHE A 434 16.76 -11.86 6.95
N ASP A 435 17.79 -11.07 6.63
CA ASP A 435 17.95 -9.72 7.18
C ASP A 435 17.04 -8.70 6.49
N TYR A 436 16.89 -8.81 5.17
CA TYR A 436 16.10 -7.90 4.35
C TYR A 436 15.34 -8.65 3.26
N ARG A 437 14.29 -8.02 2.74
CA ARG A 437 13.71 -8.34 1.43
C ARG A 437 13.73 -7.14 0.49
N LEU A 438 13.69 -7.39 -0.82
CA LEU A 438 13.53 -6.34 -1.83
C LEU A 438 12.09 -5.78 -1.86
N ALA A 439 11.94 -4.45 -1.92
CA ALA A 439 10.63 -3.78 -2.04
C ALA A 439 10.20 -3.66 -3.51
N MET A 440 9.91 -4.80 -4.14
CA MET A 440 9.74 -4.92 -5.60
C MET A 440 8.52 -4.18 -6.18
N ALA A 441 7.54 -3.81 -5.36
CA ALA A 441 6.37 -3.04 -5.80
C ALA A 441 6.67 -1.55 -6.10
N ILE A 442 7.79 -1.01 -5.59
CA ILE A 442 8.14 0.40 -5.76
C ILE A 442 8.50 0.74 -7.23
N PRO A 443 9.38 -0.02 -7.91
CA PRO A 443 9.63 0.18 -9.34
C PRO A 443 8.38 0.11 -10.20
N ASP A 444 7.54 -0.91 -10.00
CA ASP A 444 6.31 -1.09 -10.78
C ASP A 444 5.39 0.13 -10.69
N MET A 445 5.25 0.71 -9.49
CA MET A 445 4.51 1.94 -9.29
C MET A 445 5.11 3.10 -10.11
N TRP A 446 6.42 3.33 -10.01
CA TRP A 446 7.06 4.44 -10.73
C TRP A 446 6.94 4.29 -12.24
N ILE A 447 7.20 3.10 -12.78
CA ILE A 447 7.08 2.81 -14.22
C ILE A 447 5.65 3.04 -14.68
N LYS A 448 4.67 2.50 -13.94
CA LYS A 448 3.25 2.66 -14.28
C LYS A 448 2.84 4.12 -14.30
N ILE A 449 3.21 4.88 -13.27
CA ILE A 449 2.90 6.32 -13.19
C ILE A 449 3.55 7.06 -14.36
N LEU A 450 4.83 6.83 -14.65
CA LEU A 450 5.55 7.49 -15.75
C LEU A 450 5.02 7.11 -17.14
N LYS A 451 4.47 5.92 -17.29
CA LYS A 451 3.96 5.39 -18.57
C LYS A 451 2.51 5.79 -18.84
N GLU A 452 1.67 5.81 -17.81
CA GLU A 452 0.21 5.85 -17.96
C GLU A 452 -0.43 7.14 -17.43
N VAL A 453 0.27 7.91 -16.59
CA VAL A 453 -0.34 9.01 -15.83
C VAL A 453 0.41 10.32 -16.04
N LYS A 454 -0.32 11.39 -16.35
CA LYS A 454 0.23 12.75 -16.42
C LYS A 454 0.54 13.29 -15.03
N ASP A 455 1.57 14.13 -14.89
CA ASP A 455 2.06 14.67 -13.61
C ASP A 455 0.95 15.30 -12.74
N ASP A 456 0.01 16.02 -13.35
CA ASP A 456 -1.12 16.66 -12.66
C ASP A 456 -2.16 15.68 -12.13
N ALA A 457 -2.13 14.43 -12.60
CA ALA A 457 -2.97 13.32 -12.15
C ALA A 457 -2.23 12.32 -11.25
N TRP A 458 -0.96 12.57 -10.88
CA TRP A 458 -0.26 11.71 -9.93
C TRP A 458 -0.95 11.78 -8.56
N ASP A 459 -1.22 10.61 -7.99
CA ASP A 459 -1.86 10.43 -6.69
C ASP A 459 -0.80 10.38 -5.59
N MET A 460 -0.69 11.46 -4.81
CA MET A 460 0.32 11.60 -3.76
C MET A 460 0.08 10.60 -2.63
N ALA A 461 -1.18 10.31 -2.31
CA ALA A 461 -1.57 9.36 -1.29
C ALA A 461 -1.21 7.93 -1.69
N ASN A 462 -1.44 7.53 -2.95
CA ASN A 462 -1.05 6.23 -3.45
C ASN A 462 0.47 6.06 -3.50
N ILE A 463 1.22 7.09 -3.94
CA ILE A 463 2.70 7.06 -3.89
C ILE A 463 3.19 6.84 -2.45
N CYS A 464 2.66 7.65 -1.52
CA CYS A 464 3.00 7.51 -0.10
C CYS A 464 2.64 6.12 0.43
N PHE A 465 1.45 5.61 0.08
CA PHE A 465 0.98 4.29 0.49
C PHE A 465 1.93 3.20 -0.01
N THR A 466 2.26 3.14 -1.30
CA THR A 466 3.15 2.10 -1.83
C THR A 466 4.54 2.14 -1.19
N LEU A 467 5.10 3.32 -0.94
CA LEU A 467 6.40 3.46 -0.28
C LEU A 467 6.38 3.05 1.21
N THR A 468 5.22 3.15 1.86
CA THR A 468 5.07 2.88 3.30
C THR A 468 4.37 1.56 3.64
N ASN A 469 3.71 0.92 2.66
CA ASN A 469 2.95 -0.32 2.84
C ASN A 469 3.89 -1.53 2.94
N ARG A 470 4.52 -1.66 4.11
CA ARG A 470 5.53 -2.66 4.43
C ARG A 470 5.26 -3.21 5.82
N ARG A 471 5.78 -4.42 6.09
CA ARG A 471 5.51 -5.12 7.34
C ARG A 471 6.35 -4.53 8.47
N HIS A 472 5.71 -4.16 9.57
CA HIS A 472 6.42 -3.63 10.73
C HIS A 472 7.34 -4.71 11.34
N GLY A 473 8.58 -4.36 11.64
CA GLY A 473 9.58 -5.28 12.19
C GLY A 473 10.34 -6.12 11.16
N GLU A 474 9.97 -6.07 9.87
CA GLU A 474 10.71 -6.72 8.79
C GLU A 474 11.38 -5.67 7.89
N LYS A 475 12.71 -5.73 7.79
CA LYS A 475 13.48 -4.72 7.04
C LYS A 475 13.37 -4.94 5.53
N THR A 476 13.37 -3.84 4.79
CA THR A 476 13.23 -3.83 3.33
C THR A 476 14.30 -2.96 2.65
N ILE A 477 14.79 -3.41 1.50
CA ILE A 477 15.65 -2.60 0.61
C ILE A 477 14.77 -1.96 -0.47
N ALA A 478 14.71 -0.64 -0.48
CA ALA A 478 13.95 0.15 -1.45
C ALA A 478 14.81 0.58 -2.63
N TYR A 479 14.22 0.64 -3.81
CA TYR A 479 14.86 1.11 -5.04
C TYR A 479 13.80 1.58 -6.02
N CYS A 480 14.19 2.51 -6.90
CA CYS A 480 13.24 3.14 -7.83
C CYS A 480 13.09 2.38 -9.15
N GLU A 481 14.14 1.69 -9.54
CA GLU A 481 14.27 0.90 -10.77
C GLU A 481 15.37 -0.13 -10.53
N SER A 482 15.23 -1.31 -11.14
CA SER A 482 16.17 -2.43 -11.01
C SER A 482 16.96 -2.66 -12.29
N HIS A 483 17.81 -3.68 -12.26
CA HIS A 483 18.45 -4.21 -13.45
C HIS A 483 17.47 -4.72 -14.51
N ASP A 484 16.25 -5.18 -14.15
CA ASP A 484 15.24 -5.63 -15.11
C ASP A 484 14.71 -4.47 -15.97
N GLN A 485 14.41 -3.33 -15.36
CA GLN A 485 13.98 -2.13 -16.10
C GLN A 485 15.08 -1.54 -16.98
N ALA A 486 16.35 -1.86 -16.67
CA ALA A 486 17.45 -1.48 -17.53
C ALA A 486 17.53 -2.36 -18.78
N LEU A 487 16.92 -3.56 -18.82
CA LEU A 487 17.03 -4.49 -19.95
C LEU A 487 16.23 -4.04 -21.19
N VAL A 488 16.62 -4.56 -22.34
CA VAL A 488 15.90 -4.37 -23.61
C VAL A 488 14.45 -4.82 -23.50
N GLY A 489 13.52 -3.97 -23.93
CA GLY A 489 12.09 -4.22 -23.85
C GLY A 489 11.38 -3.38 -22.77
N ASP A 490 12.14 -2.75 -21.88
CA ASP A 490 11.65 -1.72 -20.95
C ASP A 490 12.45 -0.41 -21.09
N LYS A 491 12.19 0.58 -20.23
CA LYS A 491 12.94 1.84 -20.19
C LYS A 491 13.34 2.18 -18.75
N SER A 492 14.55 2.72 -18.57
CA SER A 492 14.94 3.38 -17.33
C SER A 492 14.03 4.58 -17.02
N ILE A 493 14.01 5.01 -15.76
CA ILE A 493 13.26 6.20 -15.34
C ILE A 493 13.66 7.42 -16.18
N MET A 494 14.96 7.61 -16.43
CA MET A 494 15.43 8.74 -17.22
C MET A 494 14.98 8.66 -18.68
N MET A 495 14.97 7.46 -19.28
CA MET A 495 14.44 7.23 -20.63
C MET A 495 12.92 7.45 -20.71
N HIS A 496 12.17 7.10 -19.67
CA HIS A 496 10.74 7.45 -19.57
C HIS A 496 10.50 8.97 -19.48
N LEU A 497 11.38 9.68 -18.78
CA LEU A 497 11.22 11.11 -18.52
C LEU A 497 11.62 12.00 -19.71
N CYS A 498 12.70 11.65 -20.40
CA CYS A 498 13.33 12.52 -21.40
C CYS A 498 13.32 11.95 -22.83
N ASP A 499 13.22 10.62 -22.97
CA ASP A 499 13.20 9.90 -24.25
C ASP A 499 14.27 10.42 -25.24
N ALA A 500 13.89 10.75 -26.49
CA ALA A 500 14.80 11.18 -27.52
C ALA A 500 15.63 12.45 -27.19
N GLU A 501 15.15 13.33 -26.31
CA GLU A 501 15.89 14.55 -25.95
C GLU A 501 17.15 14.28 -25.13
N MET A 502 17.28 13.08 -24.53
CA MET A 502 18.52 12.68 -23.85
C MET A 502 19.74 12.74 -24.78
N TYR A 503 19.55 12.45 -26.07
CA TYR A 503 20.62 12.39 -27.06
C TYR A 503 21.00 13.75 -27.63
N THR A 504 20.10 14.74 -27.54
CA THR A 504 20.30 16.07 -28.15
C THR A 504 20.52 17.17 -27.13
N ASN A 505 19.93 17.05 -25.93
CA ASN A 505 19.82 18.14 -24.95
C ASN A 505 20.43 17.80 -23.59
N MET A 506 21.31 16.79 -23.50
CA MET A 506 22.10 16.55 -22.28
C MET A 506 23.43 17.33 -22.25
N SER A 507 23.75 18.12 -23.29
CA SER A 507 24.91 19.02 -23.27
C SER A 507 24.60 20.35 -22.61
N THR A 508 25.43 20.78 -21.67
CA THR A 508 25.35 22.11 -21.02
C THR A 508 25.43 23.29 -22.01
N LEU A 509 25.88 23.05 -23.25
CA LEU A 509 25.94 24.05 -24.32
C LEU A 509 24.64 24.18 -25.12
N THR A 510 23.73 23.21 -25.00
CA THR A 510 22.41 23.26 -25.65
C THR A 510 21.37 23.87 -24.72
N GLU A 511 20.24 24.27 -25.30
CA GLU A 511 19.08 24.72 -24.54
C GLU A 511 18.69 23.69 -23.48
N PHE A 512 18.44 24.18 -22.26
CA PHE A 512 17.88 23.40 -21.18
C PHE A 512 16.36 23.40 -21.34
N THR A 513 15.88 22.46 -22.14
CA THR A 513 14.47 22.37 -22.52
C THR A 513 13.61 22.01 -21.30
N PRO A 514 12.31 22.37 -21.30
CA PRO A 514 11.40 21.96 -20.23
C PRO A 514 11.34 20.44 -20.00
N ILE A 515 11.60 19.62 -21.02
CA ILE A 515 11.63 18.16 -20.92
C ILE A 515 12.86 17.69 -20.12
N ILE A 516 14.06 18.18 -20.45
CA ILE A 516 15.28 17.84 -19.71
C ILE A 516 15.26 18.43 -18.30
N GLU A 517 14.73 19.65 -18.13
CA GLU A 517 14.50 20.25 -16.81
C GLU A 517 13.61 19.36 -15.93
N ARG A 518 12.42 19.01 -16.45
CA ARG A 518 11.47 18.13 -15.76
C ARG A 518 12.10 16.78 -15.44
N GLY A 519 12.76 16.16 -16.42
CA GLY A 519 13.32 14.83 -16.25
C GLY A 519 14.44 14.79 -15.23
N MET A 520 15.36 15.76 -15.24
CA MET A 520 16.39 15.84 -14.21
C MET A 520 15.81 16.12 -12.82
N ALA A 521 14.80 16.98 -12.71
CA ALA A 521 14.14 17.27 -11.44
C ALA A 521 13.45 16.03 -10.87
N LEU A 522 12.59 15.38 -11.67
CA LEU A 522 11.84 14.19 -11.26
C LEU A 522 12.76 13.00 -10.98
N HIS A 523 13.83 12.79 -11.73
CA HIS A 523 14.82 11.75 -11.45
C HIS A 523 15.39 11.89 -10.03
N LYS A 524 15.82 13.09 -9.65
CA LYS A 524 16.32 13.38 -8.29
C LYS A 524 15.23 13.19 -7.23
N MET A 525 14.03 13.69 -7.48
CA MET A 525 12.93 13.66 -6.51
C MET A 525 12.40 12.24 -6.27
N ILE A 526 12.23 11.44 -7.32
CA ILE A 526 11.82 10.04 -7.22
C ILE A 526 12.84 9.24 -6.41
N ARG A 527 14.14 9.40 -6.72
CA ARG A 527 15.21 8.72 -5.98
C ARG A 527 15.24 9.13 -4.52
N LEU A 528 15.14 10.42 -4.23
CA LEU A 528 15.15 10.94 -2.86
C LEU A 528 13.92 10.52 -2.06
N LEU A 529 12.73 10.54 -2.66
CA LEU A 529 11.49 10.14 -1.99
C LEU A 529 11.52 8.65 -1.64
N THR A 530 11.91 7.78 -2.59
CA THR A 530 12.11 6.35 -2.34
C THR A 530 13.17 6.10 -1.27
N HIS A 531 14.29 6.84 -1.31
CA HIS A 531 15.37 6.73 -0.33
C HIS A 531 14.96 7.17 1.08
N GLY A 532 14.12 8.20 1.19
CA GLY A 532 13.65 8.74 2.47
C GLY A 532 12.48 7.96 3.08
N LEU A 533 11.58 7.42 2.25
CA LEU A 533 10.29 6.88 2.69
C LEU A 533 10.11 5.38 2.45
N GLY A 534 10.84 4.81 1.49
CA GLY A 534 10.55 3.50 0.91
C GLY A 534 11.10 2.28 1.65
N GLY A 535 12.06 2.43 2.56
CA GLY A 535 12.85 1.28 3.07
C GLY A 535 13.67 1.53 4.33
N GLU A 536 14.30 0.45 4.80
CA GLU A 536 15.36 0.41 5.83
C GLU A 536 16.76 0.25 5.21
N GLY A 537 16.82 0.04 3.90
CA GLY A 537 18.01 0.20 3.07
C GLY A 537 17.63 0.71 1.69
N TYR A 538 18.63 1.06 0.90
CA TYR A 538 18.46 1.55 -0.47
C TYR A 538 19.33 0.80 -1.44
N LEU A 539 18.84 0.55 -2.66
CA LEU A 539 19.58 -0.06 -3.75
C LEU A 539 19.56 0.81 -5.00
N ASN A 540 20.68 0.81 -5.71
CA ASN A 540 20.83 1.41 -7.03
C ASN A 540 21.60 0.47 -7.95
N PHE A 541 21.08 0.25 -9.15
CA PHE A 541 21.79 -0.48 -10.20
C PHE A 541 22.75 0.43 -10.98
N GLU A 542 23.95 -0.08 -11.28
CA GLU A 542 25.03 0.69 -11.89
C GLU A 542 24.60 1.45 -13.15
N GLY A 543 24.82 2.76 -13.17
CA GLY A 543 24.40 3.66 -14.25
C GLY A 543 23.16 4.48 -13.93
N ASN A 544 22.20 3.91 -13.20
CA ASN A 544 20.95 4.60 -12.90
C ASN A 544 21.16 5.80 -11.97
N GLU A 545 22.27 5.86 -11.23
CA GLU A 545 22.55 6.97 -10.33
C GLU A 545 22.68 8.32 -11.05
N PHE A 546 23.15 8.28 -12.30
CA PHE A 546 23.31 9.47 -13.14
C PHE A 546 22.33 9.52 -14.31
N GLY A 547 21.30 8.67 -14.31
CA GLY A 547 20.32 8.60 -15.40
C GLY A 547 20.95 8.15 -16.72
N HIS A 548 21.67 7.01 -16.71
CA HIS A 548 22.30 6.44 -17.90
C HIS A 548 21.30 6.34 -19.08
N PRO A 549 21.68 6.77 -20.30
CA PRO A 549 20.81 6.72 -21.47
C PRO A 549 20.64 5.29 -22.00
N GLU A 550 19.83 5.12 -23.06
CA GLU A 550 19.66 3.84 -23.77
C GLU A 550 19.07 2.74 -22.85
N TRP A 551 19.46 1.49 -23.09
CA TRP A 551 19.10 0.30 -22.32
C TRP A 551 20.29 -0.68 -22.32
N LEU A 552 20.19 -1.73 -21.52
CA LEU A 552 21.11 -2.84 -21.40
C LEU A 552 20.60 -4.00 -22.27
N ASP A 553 21.42 -4.51 -23.17
CA ASP A 553 21.11 -5.72 -23.94
C ASP A 553 22.38 -6.55 -24.08
N PHE A 554 22.28 -7.84 -23.81
CA PHE A 554 23.41 -8.76 -23.86
C PHE A 554 23.56 -9.38 -25.25
N PRO A 555 24.76 -9.82 -25.64
CA PRO A 555 24.99 -10.53 -26.89
C PRO A 555 24.11 -11.78 -26.99
N ARG A 556 23.23 -11.82 -28.01
CA ARG A 556 22.34 -12.95 -28.30
C ARG A 556 22.01 -13.01 -29.79
N ALA A 557 21.42 -14.12 -30.23
CA ALA A 557 21.03 -14.30 -31.63
C ALA A 557 20.11 -13.17 -32.15
N GLY A 558 19.24 -12.61 -31.30
CA GLY A 558 18.31 -11.54 -31.68
C GLY A 558 18.92 -10.16 -31.90
N ASN A 559 20.21 -9.96 -31.61
CA ASN A 559 20.94 -8.71 -31.84
C ASN A 559 22.31 -8.94 -32.48
N ASP A 560 22.46 -10.04 -33.24
CA ASP A 560 23.69 -10.43 -33.92
C ASP A 560 24.92 -10.55 -32.98
N ASN A 561 24.69 -11.00 -31.72
CA ASN A 561 25.70 -11.08 -30.67
C ASN A 561 26.42 -9.75 -30.40
N SER A 562 25.69 -8.64 -30.48
CA SER A 562 26.23 -7.31 -30.26
C SER A 562 26.56 -7.03 -28.80
N PHE A 563 27.73 -6.43 -28.56
CA PHE A 563 28.13 -5.87 -27.26
C PHE A 563 27.81 -4.37 -27.14
N TRP A 564 27.11 -3.78 -28.12
CA TRP A 564 26.86 -2.34 -28.16
C TRP A 564 26.16 -1.80 -26.90
N TYR A 565 25.17 -2.55 -26.39
CA TYR A 565 24.41 -2.20 -25.21
C TYR A 565 24.87 -2.94 -23.94
N ALA A 566 25.81 -3.89 -24.06
CA ALA A 566 26.35 -4.66 -22.94
C ALA A 566 27.51 -3.92 -22.25
N ARG A 567 27.28 -2.66 -21.87
CA ARG A 567 28.29 -1.73 -21.38
C ARG A 567 27.70 -0.63 -20.49
N ARG A 568 28.58 0.14 -19.83
CA ARG A 568 28.22 1.32 -19.06
C ARG A 568 29.05 2.53 -19.47
N GLN A 569 28.36 3.59 -19.90
CA GLN A 569 28.94 4.83 -20.40
C GLN A 569 29.38 5.76 -19.26
N PHE A 570 30.23 5.27 -18.35
CA PHE A 570 30.68 6.03 -17.17
C PHE A 570 31.43 7.31 -17.52
N ASN A 571 32.01 7.38 -18.73
CA ASN A 571 32.61 8.59 -19.29
C ASN A 571 31.62 9.77 -19.39
N LEU A 572 30.31 9.53 -19.41
CA LEU A 572 29.29 10.58 -19.47
C LEU A 572 29.26 11.46 -18.21
N THR A 573 29.62 10.91 -17.04
CA THR A 573 29.68 11.69 -15.79
C THR A 573 30.96 12.49 -15.65
N ASP A 574 32.03 12.07 -16.33
CA ASP A 574 33.34 12.71 -16.24
C ASP A 574 33.42 13.97 -17.15
N ASP A 575 32.62 13.98 -18.23
CA ASP A 575 32.54 15.11 -19.16
C ASP A 575 31.81 16.32 -18.54
N GLN A 576 32.58 17.39 -18.32
CA GLN A 576 32.09 18.64 -17.73
C GLN A 576 31.11 19.41 -18.65
N LEU A 577 31.03 19.04 -19.92
CA LEU A 577 30.08 19.61 -20.86
C LEU A 577 28.73 18.90 -20.85
N LEU A 578 28.57 17.78 -20.13
CA LEU A 578 27.32 17.03 -20.05
C LEU A 578 26.59 17.22 -18.71
N ARG A 579 25.27 17.04 -18.72
CA ARG A 579 24.37 17.22 -17.57
C ARG A 579 24.30 15.99 -16.66
N TYR A 580 24.77 14.81 -17.09
CA TYR A 580 24.79 13.57 -16.28
C TYR A 580 25.56 13.74 -14.96
N ARG A 581 26.65 14.52 -14.96
CA ARG A 581 27.42 14.84 -13.75
C ARG A 581 26.54 15.42 -12.63
N PHE A 582 25.51 16.21 -12.96
CA PHE A 582 24.64 16.83 -11.97
C PHE A 582 23.78 15.80 -11.23
N LEU A 583 23.32 14.76 -11.94
CA LEU A 583 22.58 13.65 -11.33
C LEU A 583 23.51 12.78 -10.47
N ASN A 584 24.74 12.57 -10.94
CA ASN A 584 25.79 11.87 -10.18
C ASN A 584 26.15 12.58 -8.86
N GLU A 585 26.36 13.90 -8.91
CA GLU A 585 26.66 14.71 -7.71
C GLU A 585 25.46 14.76 -6.75
N PHE A 586 24.23 14.79 -7.27
CA PHE A 586 23.05 14.70 -6.43
C PHE A 586 22.99 13.36 -5.69
N ASP A 587 23.27 12.25 -6.39
CA ASP A 587 23.30 10.93 -5.79
C ASP A 587 24.33 10.85 -4.66
N SER A 588 25.57 11.30 -4.91
CA SER A 588 26.61 11.40 -3.87
C SER A 588 26.12 12.24 -2.68
N GLY A 589 25.53 13.40 -2.95
CA GLY A 589 24.94 14.27 -1.94
C GLY A 589 23.85 13.59 -1.11
N MET A 590 22.98 12.79 -1.74
CA MET A 590 21.94 12.01 -1.07
C MET A 590 22.53 10.96 -0.12
N GLN A 591 23.50 10.16 -0.59
CA GLN A 591 24.11 9.09 0.21
C GLN A 591 24.92 9.61 1.39
N HIS A 592 25.75 10.64 1.20
CA HIS A 592 26.52 11.25 2.29
C HIS A 592 25.62 11.95 3.30
N THR A 593 24.48 12.47 2.86
CA THR A 593 23.47 13.03 3.76
C THR A 593 22.81 11.92 4.59
N GLU A 594 22.52 10.76 4.01
CA GLU A 594 22.02 9.63 4.79
C GLU A 594 23.05 9.12 5.78
N GLN A 595 24.32 8.97 5.38
CA GLN A 595 25.39 8.55 6.28
C GLN A 595 25.50 9.47 7.52
N LYS A 596 25.20 10.77 7.35
CA LYS A 596 25.28 11.76 8.43
C LYS A 596 24.06 11.75 9.36
N TYR A 597 22.86 11.55 8.83
CA TYR A 597 21.61 11.69 9.59
C TYR A 597 20.89 10.37 9.89
N GLY A 598 21.23 9.28 9.19
CA GLY A 598 20.84 7.92 9.56
C GLY A 598 19.36 7.56 9.38
N TRP A 599 18.69 8.13 8.37
CA TRP A 599 17.23 7.92 8.26
C TRP A 599 16.82 6.52 7.83
N LEU A 600 17.67 5.75 7.13
CA LEU A 600 17.30 4.39 6.72
C LEU A 600 17.24 3.42 7.91
N HIS A 601 18.06 3.61 8.95
CA HIS A 601 18.00 2.79 10.16
C HIS A 601 17.14 3.41 11.28
N SER A 602 16.42 4.48 10.96
CA SER A 602 15.44 5.09 11.86
C SER A 602 14.04 4.52 11.60
N ASP A 603 13.16 4.69 12.58
CA ASP A 603 11.76 4.30 12.48
C ASP A 603 11.06 4.90 11.24
N GLN A 604 9.95 4.28 10.89
CA GLN A 604 9.15 4.68 9.74
C GLN A 604 8.70 6.15 9.86
N ALA A 605 8.73 6.86 8.73
CA ALA A 605 8.39 8.28 8.68
C ALA A 605 6.95 8.57 9.12
N TYR A 606 6.76 9.73 9.74
CA TYR A 606 5.44 10.31 9.98
C TYR A 606 5.07 11.24 8.82
N ILE A 607 4.09 10.86 8.00
CA ILE A 607 3.63 11.68 6.87
C ILE A 607 2.59 12.69 7.38
N SER A 608 2.99 13.95 7.51
CA SER A 608 2.12 15.03 7.99
C SER A 608 1.26 15.64 6.87
N LEU A 609 1.67 15.49 5.60
CA LEU A 609 0.90 16.00 4.45
C LEU A 609 1.09 15.15 3.19
N LYS A 610 -0.01 14.91 2.48
CA LYS A 610 -0.07 14.33 1.13
C LYS A 610 -1.17 15.06 0.36
N ASN A 611 -0.86 16.25 -0.12
CA ASN A 611 -1.84 17.16 -0.72
C ASN A 611 -1.95 16.88 -2.23
N GLU A 612 -3.12 16.42 -2.66
CA GLU A 612 -3.38 16.06 -4.06
C GLU A 612 -3.48 17.29 -4.99
N GLU A 613 -4.04 18.41 -4.54
CA GLU A 613 -4.17 19.60 -5.39
C GLU A 613 -2.80 20.24 -5.61
N ASP A 614 -2.08 20.43 -4.51
CA ASP A 614 -0.77 21.07 -4.53
C ASP A 614 0.34 20.13 -5.00
N LYS A 615 0.08 18.82 -5.07
CA LYS A 615 1.09 17.79 -5.34
C LYS A 615 2.26 17.87 -4.38
N VAL A 616 1.99 18.16 -3.10
CA VAL A 616 2.99 18.32 -2.06
C VAL A 616 2.95 17.16 -1.07
N ILE A 617 4.11 16.56 -0.83
CA ILE A 617 4.32 15.54 0.20
C ILE A 617 5.23 16.11 1.29
N VAL A 618 4.81 16.00 2.55
CA VAL A 618 5.59 16.38 3.73
C VAL A 618 5.60 15.23 4.73
N PHE A 619 6.79 14.91 5.22
CA PHE A 619 6.95 13.92 6.28
C PHE A 619 8.16 14.22 7.17
N GLU A 620 8.19 13.60 8.34
CA GLU A 620 9.31 13.64 9.27
C GLU A 620 9.93 12.25 9.42
N ARG A 621 11.25 12.15 9.33
CA ARG A 621 12.00 10.92 9.59
C ARG A 621 13.40 11.25 10.10
N ALA A 622 13.84 10.58 11.16
CA ALA A 622 15.15 10.81 11.80
C ALA A 622 15.41 12.27 12.22
N GLY A 623 14.37 12.96 12.71
CA GLY A 623 14.44 14.37 13.08
C GLY A 623 14.62 15.34 11.89
N LEU A 624 14.53 14.84 10.66
CA LEU A 624 14.54 15.65 9.45
C LEU A 624 13.11 15.90 8.97
N LEU A 625 12.86 17.13 8.52
CA LEU A 625 11.66 17.53 7.81
C LEU A 625 11.89 17.40 6.30
N TRP A 626 11.02 16.65 5.64
CA TRP A 626 11.08 16.36 4.22
C TRP A 626 9.93 17.06 3.50
N ILE A 627 10.23 17.74 2.39
CA ILE A 627 9.25 18.50 1.62
C ILE A 627 9.50 18.23 0.14
N PHE A 628 8.50 17.68 -0.54
CA PHE A 628 8.52 17.41 -1.98
C PHE A 628 7.37 18.15 -2.65
N ASN A 629 7.68 18.92 -3.70
CA ASN A 629 6.68 19.57 -4.53
C ASN A 629 6.71 18.95 -5.94
N PHE A 630 5.79 18.04 -6.22
CA PHE A 630 5.63 17.38 -7.51
C PHE A 630 4.74 18.18 -8.47
N HIS A 631 4.28 19.38 -8.10
CA HIS A 631 3.45 20.18 -8.99
C HIS A 631 4.24 20.57 -10.26
N PRO A 632 3.70 20.35 -11.47
CA PRO A 632 4.46 20.58 -12.71
C PRO A 632 4.82 22.05 -12.97
N THR A 633 4.02 23.00 -12.44
CA THR A 633 4.18 24.44 -12.73
C THR A 633 4.13 25.39 -11.52
N LYS A 634 3.53 25.02 -10.38
CA LYS A 634 3.35 25.92 -9.23
C LYS A 634 4.53 25.86 -8.27
N SER A 635 4.90 27.04 -7.75
CA SER A 635 5.84 27.21 -6.65
C SER A 635 5.13 27.89 -5.49
N TYR A 636 5.46 27.50 -4.25
CA TYR A 636 4.76 27.95 -3.05
C TYR A 636 5.72 28.71 -2.12
N PRO A 637 5.62 30.05 -2.01
CA PRO A 637 6.57 30.85 -1.23
C PRO A 637 6.35 30.76 0.30
N ASP A 638 5.10 30.66 0.75
CA ASP A 638 4.71 30.69 2.16
C ASP A 638 3.94 29.42 2.58
N TYR A 639 4.38 28.26 2.07
CA TYR A 639 3.73 26.98 2.34
C TYR A 639 3.91 26.57 3.81
N ARG A 640 2.81 26.43 4.55
CA ARG A 640 2.85 25.99 5.95
C ARG A 640 2.97 24.47 6.01
N VAL A 641 3.94 24.01 6.80
CA VAL A 641 4.19 22.58 7.05
C VAL A 641 4.10 22.32 8.55
N GLY A 642 3.42 21.22 8.91
CA GLY A 642 3.37 20.75 10.29
C GLY A 642 4.70 20.10 10.68
N VAL A 643 5.14 20.35 11.91
CA VAL A 643 6.33 19.73 12.50
C VAL A 643 6.02 19.30 13.94
N GLU A 644 6.62 18.21 14.37
CA GLU A 644 6.49 17.70 15.74
C GLU A 644 7.25 18.58 16.75
N GLU A 645 8.49 18.94 16.43
CA GLU A 645 9.35 19.69 17.34
C GLU A 645 9.37 21.19 17.03
N ALA A 646 9.05 22.02 18.03
CA ALA A 646 9.23 23.46 17.92
C ALA A 646 10.71 23.84 17.90
N GLY A 647 11.11 24.78 17.03
CA GLY A 647 12.50 25.20 16.94
C GLY A 647 12.82 26.04 15.73
N THR A 648 14.06 25.91 15.26
CA THR A 648 14.59 26.57 14.07
C THR A 648 15.16 25.53 13.11
N TYR A 649 14.57 25.44 11.92
CA TYR A 649 14.97 24.53 10.86
C TYR A 649 15.91 25.23 9.86
N ARG A 650 16.72 24.43 9.17
CA ARG A 650 17.59 24.85 8.07
C ARG A 650 17.64 23.78 7.00
N VAL A 651 17.93 24.18 5.76
CA VAL A 651 18.13 23.25 4.64
C VAL A 651 19.40 22.43 4.85
N VAL A 652 19.30 21.10 4.77
CA VAL A 652 20.45 20.18 4.83
C VAL A 652 20.75 19.53 3.48
N LEU A 653 19.72 19.32 2.66
CA LEU A 653 19.80 18.87 1.27
C LEU A 653 18.75 19.62 0.45
N ASN A 654 19.11 20.02 -0.78
CA ASN A 654 18.24 20.75 -1.68
C ASN A 654 18.47 20.29 -3.12
N THR A 655 17.46 19.70 -3.74
CA THR A 655 17.49 19.20 -5.12
C THR A 655 17.65 20.32 -6.15
N ASP A 656 17.31 21.57 -5.80
CA ASP A 656 17.36 22.74 -6.68
C ASP A 656 18.74 23.44 -6.70
N LYS A 657 19.77 22.90 -6.05
CA LYS A 657 21.14 23.45 -6.13
C LYS A 657 21.67 23.41 -7.57
N LYS A 658 22.45 24.43 -7.97
CA LYS A 658 23.15 24.46 -9.27
C LYS A 658 24.10 23.28 -9.47
N ASP A 659 24.79 22.86 -8.41
CA ASP A 659 25.68 21.69 -8.44
C ASP A 659 24.93 20.39 -8.76
N TYR A 660 23.61 20.38 -8.57
CA TYR A 660 22.71 19.27 -8.92
C TYR A 660 21.87 19.57 -10.17
N GLY A 661 22.22 20.62 -10.94
CA GLY A 661 21.51 21.00 -12.16
C GLY A 661 20.16 21.66 -11.93
N GLY A 662 19.92 22.23 -10.73
CA GLY A 662 18.75 23.06 -10.43
C GLY A 662 18.99 24.57 -10.62
N PHE A 663 18.02 25.39 -10.21
CA PHE A 663 18.01 26.84 -10.47
C PHE A 663 18.54 27.70 -9.32
N GLU A 664 18.88 27.09 -8.17
CA GLU A 664 19.37 27.77 -6.97
C GLU A 664 18.38 28.82 -6.43
N ARG A 665 17.09 28.47 -6.39
CA ARG A 665 16.03 29.38 -5.90
C ARG A 665 15.92 29.42 -4.37
N ILE A 666 16.44 28.40 -3.68
CA ILE A 666 16.35 28.25 -2.23
C ILE A 666 17.69 28.61 -1.58
N ASP A 667 17.71 29.68 -0.78
CA ASP A 667 18.89 30.07 0.00
C ASP A 667 19.07 29.13 1.21
N SER A 668 20.14 28.34 1.17
CA SER A 668 20.51 27.39 2.23
C SER A 668 20.93 28.07 3.55
N GLY A 669 21.21 29.38 3.52
CA GLY A 669 21.49 30.20 4.69
C GLY A 669 20.24 30.52 5.53
N THR A 670 19.05 30.41 4.93
CA THR A 670 17.76 30.74 5.57
C THR A 670 17.52 29.91 6.83
N ARG A 671 16.83 30.51 7.80
CA ARG A 671 16.36 29.86 9.03
C ARG A 671 14.83 29.92 9.06
N PHE A 672 14.21 28.78 9.31
CA PHE A 672 12.75 28.62 9.33
C PHE A 672 12.30 28.44 10.78
N PHE A 673 11.44 29.33 11.27
CA PHE A 673 11.00 29.34 12.67
C PHE A 673 9.61 28.75 12.82
N THR A 674 9.40 27.93 13.85
CA THR A 674 8.09 27.31 14.12
C THR A 674 7.16 28.25 14.88
N THR A 675 5.85 28.16 14.63
CA THR A 675 4.80 28.89 15.37
C THR A 675 3.77 27.92 15.98
N PRO A 676 3.34 28.08 17.25
CA PRO A 676 2.31 27.23 17.85
C PRO A 676 0.99 27.26 17.08
N ALA A 677 0.38 26.09 16.89
CA ALA A 677 -0.76 25.92 15.97
C ALA A 677 -2.17 26.12 16.56
N ALA A 678 -2.31 26.56 17.82
CA ALA A 678 -3.62 26.64 18.48
C ALA A 678 -4.06 28.07 18.81
N SER A 679 -5.30 28.42 18.41
CA SER A 679 -6.18 29.53 18.85
C SER A 679 -6.39 30.79 17.99
N ALA A 680 -5.78 30.96 16.82
CA ALA A 680 -5.85 32.24 16.09
C ALA A 680 -6.24 32.15 14.59
N ARG A 681 -7.16 31.27 14.18
CA ARG A 681 -7.55 31.17 12.75
C ARG A 681 -8.65 32.14 12.30
N PHE A 682 -9.58 32.55 13.17
CA PHE A 682 -10.83 33.20 12.71
C PHE A 682 -11.25 34.48 13.46
N ALA A 683 -10.43 34.99 14.37
CA ALA A 683 -10.80 36.18 15.16
C ALA A 683 -9.84 37.35 14.88
N SER A 684 -10.40 38.53 14.64
CA SER A 684 -9.65 39.79 14.60
C SER A 684 -9.77 40.49 15.96
N ASP A 685 -8.66 41.06 16.47
CA ASP A 685 -8.63 41.74 17.78
C ASP A 685 -9.44 43.06 17.84
N SER A 686 -10.09 43.49 16.74
CA SER A 686 -10.76 44.81 16.67
C SER A 686 -11.77 44.91 15.52
N ALA A 687 -12.95 45.46 15.78
CA ALA A 687 -13.97 45.74 14.75
C ALA A 687 -13.45 46.76 13.71
N LEU A 688 -13.38 46.33 12.45
CA LEU A 688 -12.98 47.15 11.31
C LEU A 688 -14.23 47.68 10.59
N HIS A 689 -14.20 48.95 10.17
CA HIS A 689 -15.29 49.56 9.39
C HIS A 689 -14.89 49.72 7.94
N GLY A 690 -15.74 49.23 7.04
CA GLY A 690 -15.61 49.37 5.60
C GLY A 690 -16.83 50.05 4.98
N LYS A 691 -16.74 50.34 3.69
CA LYS A 691 -17.82 50.88 2.88
C LYS A 691 -18.07 50.00 1.66
N ILE A 692 -19.34 49.80 1.31
CA ILE A 692 -19.71 49.05 0.10
C ILE A 692 -19.11 49.74 -1.12
N HIS A 693 -18.26 49.01 -1.83
CA HIS A 693 -17.56 49.47 -3.03
C HIS A 693 -18.35 49.11 -4.29
N GLN A 694 -18.84 47.87 -4.38
CA GLN A 694 -19.56 47.35 -5.52
C GLN A 694 -20.56 46.24 -5.11
N VAL A 695 -21.67 46.12 -5.83
CA VAL A 695 -22.68 45.06 -5.66
C VAL A 695 -22.90 44.39 -7.01
N ILE A 696 -22.77 43.06 -7.07
CA ILE A 696 -22.94 42.23 -8.27
C ILE A 696 -23.79 41.01 -7.88
N GLY A 697 -25.11 41.11 -8.01
CA GLY A 697 -26.02 40.05 -7.54
C GLY A 697 -25.82 39.80 -6.05
N ALA A 698 -25.51 38.55 -5.67
CA ALA A 698 -25.24 38.15 -4.29
C ALA A 698 -23.80 38.47 -3.80
N VAL A 699 -22.94 39.01 -4.66
CA VAL A 699 -21.56 39.39 -4.31
C VAL A 699 -21.50 40.88 -3.97
N VAL A 700 -20.94 41.19 -2.81
CA VAL A 700 -20.75 42.58 -2.34
C VAL A 700 -19.27 42.80 -2.05
N ASP A 701 -18.64 43.71 -2.77
CA ASP A 701 -17.25 44.10 -2.50
C ASP A 701 -17.25 45.26 -1.50
N VAL A 702 -16.47 45.14 -0.42
CA VAL A 702 -16.38 46.12 0.67
C VAL A 702 -14.95 46.64 0.77
N LYS A 703 -14.78 47.97 0.72
CA LYS A 703 -13.48 48.63 0.85
C LYS A 703 -13.25 49.10 2.28
N PHE A 704 -12.08 48.80 2.82
CA PHE A 704 -11.62 49.25 4.12
C PHE A 704 -10.60 50.38 3.98
N ASP A 705 -10.62 51.32 4.93
CA ASP A 705 -9.71 52.47 4.94
C ASP A 705 -8.31 52.10 5.53
N THR A 706 -8.11 50.83 5.91
CA THR A 706 -6.89 50.30 6.55
C THR A 706 -6.31 49.10 5.80
N ASP A 707 -4.99 48.91 5.90
CA ASP A 707 -4.30 47.74 5.32
C ASP A 707 -4.60 46.44 6.07
N LYS A 708 -5.14 46.52 7.30
CA LYS A 708 -5.66 45.37 8.04
C LYS A 708 -7.05 45.03 7.52
N LEU A 709 -7.18 43.88 6.85
CA LEU A 709 -8.44 43.39 6.30
C LEU A 709 -9.07 42.32 7.21
N PRO A 710 -10.41 42.22 7.26
CA PRO A 710 -11.08 41.11 7.94
C PRO A 710 -10.66 39.77 7.35
N PRO A 711 -10.36 38.74 8.16
CA PRO A 711 -10.04 37.40 7.68
C PRO A 711 -11.11 36.80 6.75
N ILE A 712 -10.71 35.84 5.91
CA ILE A 712 -11.65 35.03 5.14
C ILE A 712 -12.55 34.26 6.13
N LEU A 713 -13.83 34.11 5.79
CA LEU A 713 -14.92 33.56 6.61
C LEU A 713 -15.48 34.48 7.71
N ASN A 714 -14.88 35.64 7.98
CA ASN A 714 -15.51 36.61 8.89
C ASN A 714 -16.84 37.11 8.35
N ALA A 715 -17.79 37.34 9.26
CA ALA A 715 -19.05 37.98 8.96
C ALA A 715 -18.91 39.51 9.06
N LEU A 716 -19.42 40.21 8.05
CA LEU A 716 -19.64 41.65 8.07
C LEU A 716 -21.14 41.93 8.22
N GLU A 717 -21.48 42.96 8.98
CA GLU A 717 -22.84 43.43 9.18
C GLU A 717 -23.07 44.75 8.43
N THR A 718 -24.16 44.84 7.67
CA THR A 718 -24.61 46.07 7.00
C THR A 718 -26.12 46.26 7.16
N ASP A 719 -26.59 47.51 7.08
CA ASP A 719 -28.02 47.85 7.01
C ASP A 719 -28.50 47.83 5.55
N ASN A 720 -29.58 47.12 5.29
CA ASN A 720 -30.33 47.15 4.04
C ASN A 720 -31.79 47.53 4.32
N GLY A 721 -32.14 48.81 4.18
CA GLY A 721 -33.53 49.29 4.32
C GLY A 721 -34.10 49.15 5.74
N GLY A 722 -33.26 49.23 6.78
CA GLY A 722 -33.65 49.03 8.17
C GLY A 722 -33.67 47.56 8.62
N GLN A 723 -33.28 46.63 7.74
CA GLN A 723 -33.05 45.23 8.05
C GLN A 723 -31.55 44.92 8.09
N LYS A 724 -31.17 44.01 8.99
CA LYS A 724 -29.78 43.57 9.15
C LYS A 724 -29.44 42.55 8.05
N LEU A 725 -28.37 42.81 7.30
CA LEU A 725 -27.82 41.90 6.31
C LEU A 725 -26.41 41.45 6.72
N ILE A 726 -26.17 40.14 6.66
CA ILE A 726 -24.87 39.53 6.90
C ILE A 726 -24.18 39.24 5.56
N LEU A 727 -22.90 39.61 5.47
CA LEU A 727 -22.02 39.34 4.36
C LEU A 727 -20.82 38.51 4.84
N GLU A 728 -20.53 37.36 4.26
CA GLU A 728 -19.35 36.55 4.61
C GLU A 728 -18.17 36.90 3.70
N VAL A 729 -17.00 37.14 4.27
CA VAL A 729 -15.77 37.40 3.51
C VAL A 729 -15.32 36.13 2.78
N ALA A 730 -15.31 36.16 1.45
CA ALA A 730 -14.95 35.03 0.61
C ALA A 730 -13.54 35.13 0.02
N GLN A 731 -13.06 36.36 -0.22
CA GLN A 731 -11.73 36.58 -0.82
C GLN A 731 -11.21 37.98 -0.49
N HIS A 732 -9.89 38.12 -0.34
CA HIS A 732 -9.22 39.43 -0.31
C HIS A 732 -8.88 39.86 -1.73
N LEU A 733 -9.28 41.08 -2.08
CA LEU A 733 -8.90 41.74 -3.32
C LEU A 733 -7.77 42.74 -3.04
N GLY A 734 -7.14 43.26 -4.09
CA GLY A 734 -6.19 44.36 -3.96
C GLY A 734 -6.86 45.66 -3.48
N GLU A 735 -6.05 46.66 -3.14
CA GLU A 735 -6.48 48.02 -2.75
C GLU A 735 -7.40 48.10 -1.52
N ASN A 736 -7.15 47.23 -0.54
CA ASN A 736 -7.90 47.15 0.72
C ASN A 736 -9.39 46.81 0.53
N VAL A 737 -9.71 46.05 -0.51
CA VAL A 737 -11.08 45.59 -0.80
C VAL A 737 -11.19 44.10 -0.45
N VAL A 738 -12.30 43.71 0.16
CA VAL A 738 -12.67 42.29 0.32
C VAL A 738 -13.92 41.99 -0.48
N ARG A 739 -13.96 40.81 -1.08
CA ARG A 739 -15.14 40.27 -1.74
C ARG A 739 -15.94 39.45 -0.75
N THR A 740 -17.21 39.75 -0.63
CA THR A 740 -18.13 39.06 0.28
C THR A 740 -19.31 38.45 -0.44
N ILE A 741 -19.93 37.46 0.19
CA ILE A 741 -21.16 36.81 -0.28
C ILE A 741 -22.29 37.16 0.70
N ALA A 742 -23.40 37.65 0.19
CA ALA A 742 -24.57 37.99 0.99
C ALA A 742 -25.35 36.73 1.41
N MET A 743 -25.82 36.73 2.66
CA MET A 743 -26.66 35.66 3.22
C MET A 743 -28.17 35.90 2.99
N ASP A 744 -28.55 37.05 2.45
CA ASP A 744 -29.93 37.41 2.10
C ASP A 744 -29.92 38.40 0.91
N GLY A 745 -31.11 38.78 0.41
CA GLY A 745 -31.29 39.67 -0.74
C GLY A 745 -30.49 40.97 -0.65
N THR A 746 -29.87 41.35 -1.77
CA THR A 746 -29.03 42.56 -1.88
C THR A 746 -29.79 43.73 -2.52
N GLU A 747 -31.06 43.54 -2.89
CA GLU A 747 -31.92 44.59 -3.41
C GLU A 747 -32.02 45.74 -2.40
N GLY A 748 -31.69 46.96 -2.84
CA GLY A 748 -31.69 48.15 -1.98
C GLY A 748 -30.32 48.56 -1.43
N LEU A 749 -29.27 47.72 -1.54
CA LEU A 749 -27.91 48.11 -1.16
C LEU A 749 -27.33 49.17 -2.10
N VAL A 750 -26.75 50.23 -1.52
CA VAL A 750 -26.14 51.34 -2.26
C VAL A 750 -24.64 51.45 -1.93
N ARG A 751 -23.84 51.82 -2.93
CA ARG A 751 -22.40 52.10 -2.74
C ARG A 751 -22.21 53.19 -1.69
N GLY A 752 -21.18 53.02 -0.85
CA GLY A 752 -20.86 53.93 0.25
C GLY A 752 -21.55 53.62 1.58
N HIS A 753 -22.53 52.70 1.62
CA HIS A 753 -23.10 52.20 2.87
C HIS A 753 -22.04 51.55 3.76
N ARG A 754 -22.21 51.65 5.07
CA ARG A 754 -21.25 51.14 6.06
C ARG A 754 -21.44 49.62 6.24
N ALA A 755 -20.33 48.89 6.16
CA ALA A 755 -20.23 47.50 6.57
C ALA A 755 -19.25 47.37 7.74
N THR A 756 -19.56 46.57 8.75
CA THR A 756 -18.74 46.42 9.95
C THR A 756 -18.33 44.97 10.13
N ASP A 757 -17.02 44.72 10.27
CA ASP A 757 -16.49 43.41 10.65
C ASP A 757 -16.93 43.06 12.07
N THR A 758 -17.60 41.91 12.20
CA THR A 758 -18.06 41.39 13.49
C THR A 758 -16.93 40.76 14.29
N GLY A 759 -15.75 40.60 13.68
CA GLY A 759 -14.55 40.02 14.28
C GLY A 759 -14.61 38.49 14.41
N ASN A 760 -15.71 37.87 14.00
CA ASN A 760 -15.95 36.43 14.08
C ASN A 760 -16.57 35.95 12.77
N PRO A 761 -16.55 34.63 12.51
CA PRO A 761 -17.43 34.02 11.52
C PRO A 761 -18.91 34.20 11.87
N ILE A 762 -19.82 33.74 11.01
CA ILE A 762 -21.25 33.73 11.33
C ILE A 762 -21.47 32.91 12.62
N MET A 763 -22.06 33.55 13.63
CA MET A 763 -22.30 32.97 14.97
C MET A 763 -23.80 32.73 15.18
N VAL A 764 -24.19 31.48 15.42
CA VAL A 764 -25.59 31.05 15.55
C VAL A 764 -25.95 30.64 16.98
N PRO A 765 -27.20 30.84 17.44
CA PRO A 765 -27.63 30.37 18.75
C PRO A 765 -27.70 28.85 18.79
N VAL A 766 -27.23 28.25 19.89
CA VAL A 766 -27.21 26.80 20.09
C VAL A 766 -27.81 26.41 21.44
N GLY A 767 -28.09 25.12 21.61
CA GLY A 767 -28.61 24.51 22.84
C GLY A 767 -30.13 24.41 22.94
N PRO A 768 -30.67 23.99 24.10
CA PRO A 768 -32.05 23.52 24.20
C PRO A 768 -33.12 24.52 23.77
N GLY A 769 -32.82 25.82 23.82
CA GLY A 769 -33.74 26.86 23.35
C GLY A 769 -34.00 26.86 21.83
N THR A 770 -33.20 26.15 21.04
CA THR A 770 -33.41 25.95 19.60
C THR A 770 -34.41 24.84 19.28
N LEU A 771 -34.74 23.98 20.24
CA LEU A 771 -35.66 22.86 20.05
C LEU A 771 -37.10 23.36 19.84
N GLY A 772 -37.77 22.82 18.81
CA GLY A 772 -39.09 23.22 18.37
C GLY A 772 -39.14 24.57 17.68
N ARG A 773 -37.99 25.18 17.37
CA ARG A 773 -37.87 26.48 16.68
C ARG A 773 -37.38 26.30 15.25
N ILE A 774 -37.72 27.28 14.41
CA ILE A 774 -37.22 27.38 13.04
C ILE A 774 -36.29 28.59 12.93
N MET A 775 -35.06 28.37 12.46
CA MET A 775 -34.07 29.43 12.22
C MET A 775 -33.54 29.43 10.80
N ASN A 776 -33.07 30.60 10.33
CA ASN A 776 -32.38 30.76 9.05
C ASN A 776 -30.86 30.51 9.18
N VAL A 777 -30.11 30.69 8.09
CA VAL A 777 -28.65 30.49 8.03
C VAL A 777 -27.83 31.38 8.99
N THR A 778 -28.34 32.55 9.38
CA THR A 778 -27.68 33.45 10.35
C THR A 778 -28.10 33.17 11.79
N GLY A 779 -28.99 32.20 12.01
CA GLY A 779 -29.48 31.82 13.32
C GLY A 779 -30.64 32.69 13.83
N ASP A 780 -31.25 33.51 12.97
CA ASP A 780 -32.41 34.32 13.30
C ASP A 780 -33.71 33.51 13.18
N PRO A 781 -34.68 33.66 14.10
CA PRO A 781 -35.93 32.89 14.07
C PRO A 781 -36.84 33.33 12.93
N ILE A 782 -37.43 32.35 12.24
CA ILE A 782 -38.37 32.56 11.12
C ILE A 782 -39.74 31.90 11.35
N ASP A 783 -40.06 31.54 12.60
CA ASP A 783 -41.29 30.86 13.00
C ASP A 783 -42.36 31.78 13.62
N GLU A 784 -42.15 33.09 13.61
CA GLU A 784 -43.04 34.10 14.21
C GLU A 784 -43.25 33.97 15.74
N ARG A 785 -42.46 33.14 16.44
CA ARG A 785 -42.57 32.90 17.90
C ARG A 785 -41.68 33.81 18.76
N GLY A 786 -41.20 34.91 18.18
CA GLY A 786 -40.27 35.86 18.82
C GLY A 786 -38.83 35.34 18.95
N PRO A 787 -37.95 36.03 19.69
CA PRO A 787 -36.53 35.66 19.78
C PRO A 787 -36.29 34.26 20.37
N ILE A 788 -35.25 33.56 19.89
CA ILE A 788 -34.77 32.31 20.50
C ILE A 788 -34.07 32.66 21.82
N LYS A 789 -34.42 31.96 22.90
CA LYS A 789 -33.71 32.10 24.19
C LYS A 789 -32.48 31.20 24.16
N PHE A 790 -31.28 31.76 24.18
CA PHE A 790 -30.03 31.01 24.14
C PHE A 790 -29.04 31.52 25.19
N THR A 791 -28.12 30.66 25.62
CA THR A 791 -27.02 30.98 26.54
C THR A 791 -25.68 31.07 25.84
N LYS A 792 -25.53 30.41 24.69
CA LYS A 792 -24.28 30.32 23.92
C LYS A 792 -24.56 30.53 22.43
N LYS A 793 -23.57 31.08 21.73
CA LYS A 793 -23.47 31.08 20.27
C LYS A 793 -22.20 30.37 19.84
N LEU A 794 -22.24 29.65 18.73
CA LEU A 794 -21.09 28.97 18.14
C LEU A 794 -20.90 29.38 16.67
N PRO A 795 -19.66 29.37 16.16
CA PRO A 795 -19.39 29.68 14.76
C PRO A 795 -19.86 28.53 13.87
N ILE A 796 -20.39 28.86 12.68
CA ILE A 796 -20.79 27.83 11.71
C ILE A 796 -19.59 27.09 11.09
N HIS A 797 -18.42 27.74 11.11
CA HIS A 797 -17.15 27.19 10.66
C HIS A 797 -16.37 26.68 11.88
N ALA A 798 -16.13 25.37 11.91
CA ALA A 798 -15.38 24.70 12.96
C ALA A 798 -14.51 23.59 12.33
N ASP A 799 -13.40 23.27 13.00
CA ASP A 799 -12.58 22.13 12.64
C ASP A 799 -13.27 20.82 13.08
N ALA A 800 -12.98 19.71 12.40
CA ALA A 800 -13.45 18.39 12.81
C ALA A 800 -12.83 17.98 14.18
N PRO A 801 -13.52 17.14 14.98
CA PRO A 801 -12.95 16.63 16.22
C PRO A 801 -11.60 15.94 16.00
N PRO A 802 -10.58 16.17 16.85
CA PRO A 802 -9.28 15.55 16.71
C PRO A 802 -9.38 14.03 16.88
N PHE A 803 -8.48 13.27 16.25
CA PHE A 803 -8.50 11.81 16.27
C PHE A 803 -8.48 11.22 17.69
N THR A 804 -7.83 11.89 18.66
CA THR A 804 -7.79 11.47 20.08
C THR A 804 -9.16 11.46 20.75
N ASP A 805 -10.09 12.26 20.24
CA ASP A 805 -11.42 12.45 20.84
C ASP A 805 -12.47 11.60 20.11
N GLN A 806 -12.12 10.99 18.98
CA GLN A 806 -12.98 10.12 18.19
C GLN A 806 -13.02 8.70 18.76
N SER A 807 -14.20 8.07 18.74
CA SER A 807 -14.34 6.67 19.16
C SER A 807 -13.99 5.73 18.01
N THR A 808 -13.21 4.69 18.30
CA THR A 808 -12.89 3.63 17.33
C THR A 808 -13.88 2.45 17.36
N ALA A 809 -14.88 2.49 18.23
CA ALA A 809 -15.85 1.41 18.36
C ALA A 809 -16.89 1.45 17.24
N ALA A 810 -17.02 0.36 16.48
CA ALA A 810 -18.08 0.18 15.50
C ALA A 810 -19.35 -0.31 16.19
N GLU A 811 -20.36 0.56 16.30
CA GLU A 811 -21.63 0.26 16.94
C GLU A 811 -22.80 0.51 15.96
N VAL A 812 -23.81 -0.37 15.99
CA VAL A 812 -25.01 -0.24 15.17
C VAL A 812 -26.02 0.67 15.85
N LEU A 813 -26.55 1.63 15.09
CA LEU A 813 -27.74 2.40 15.46
C LEU A 813 -28.99 1.62 15.03
N VAL A 814 -29.67 1.01 16.00
CA VAL A 814 -30.93 0.29 15.76
C VAL A 814 -32.06 1.28 15.52
N THR A 815 -32.62 1.27 14.31
CA THR A 815 -33.64 2.23 13.84
C THR A 815 -35.07 1.81 14.15
N GLY A 816 -35.28 0.52 14.43
CA GLY A 816 -36.60 -0.08 14.58
C GLY A 816 -37.32 -0.32 13.25
N ILE A 817 -36.63 -0.13 12.11
CA ILE A 817 -37.13 -0.39 10.75
C ILE A 817 -36.49 -1.68 10.24
N LYS A 818 -37.29 -2.74 10.06
CA LYS A 818 -36.81 -4.10 9.75
C LYS A 818 -35.83 -4.16 8.58
N VAL A 819 -36.17 -3.54 7.46
CA VAL A 819 -35.35 -3.58 6.24
C VAL A 819 -34.00 -2.88 6.43
N VAL A 820 -33.96 -1.79 7.21
CA VAL A 820 -32.72 -1.08 7.53
C VAL A 820 -31.89 -1.91 8.49
N ASP A 821 -32.48 -2.27 9.64
CA ASP A 821 -31.75 -2.96 10.70
C ASP A 821 -31.22 -4.33 10.26
N LEU A 822 -31.94 -5.05 9.39
CA LEU A 822 -31.49 -6.35 8.88
C LEU A 822 -30.44 -6.21 7.76
N LEU A 823 -30.75 -5.43 6.70
CA LEU A 823 -30.00 -5.49 5.44
C LEU A 823 -29.03 -4.33 5.22
N ALA A 824 -29.31 -3.16 5.80
CA ALA A 824 -28.48 -1.97 5.67
C ALA A 824 -28.30 -1.25 7.03
N PRO A 825 -27.78 -1.95 8.06
CA PRO A 825 -27.73 -1.40 9.42
C PRO A 825 -26.91 -0.11 9.48
N TYR A 826 -27.40 0.89 10.18
CA TYR A 826 -26.73 2.19 10.27
C TYR A 826 -25.66 2.18 11.34
N ALA A 827 -24.53 2.83 11.08
CA ALA A 827 -23.47 3.01 12.05
C ALA A 827 -23.79 4.19 12.98
N ARG A 828 -23.54 4.04 14.28
CA ARG A 828 -23.58 5.16 15.22
C ARG A 828 -22.45 6.15 14.90
N GLY A 829 -22.82 7.39 14.65
CA GLY A 829 -21.92 8.43 14.11
C GLY A 829 -21.66 8.33 12.62
N GLY A 830 -22.36 7.45 11.91
CA GLY A 830 -22.17 7.19 10.49
C GLY A 830 -22.85 8.22 9.58
N LYS A 831 -22.51 8.15 8.29
CA LYS A 831 -23.08 8.97 7.23
C LYS A 831 -23.92 8.12 6.28
N ILE A 832 -25.21 8.39 6.23
CA ILE A 832 -26.17 7.61 5.45
C ILE A 832 -26.66 8.42 4.26
N GLY A 833 -26.54 7.85 3.06
CA GLY A 833 -27.17 8.41 1.86
C GLY A 833 -28.55 7.81 1.64
N LEU A 834 -29.58 8.67 1.60
CA LEU A 834 -30.95 8.30 1.26
C LEU A 834 -31.24 8.68 -0.21
N PHE A 835 -31.42 7.67 -1.05
CA PHE A 835 -31.65 7.81 -2.49
C PHE A 835 -33.12 7.56 -2.81
N GLY A 836 -33.66 8.27 -3.79
CA GLY A 836 -35.02 7.99 -4.28
C GLY A 836 -35.62 9.15 -5.06
N GLY A 837 -36.44 8.80 -6.06
CA GLY A 837 -37.19 9.77 -6.88
C GLY A 837 -38.27 10.50 -6.09
N ALA A 838 -38.96 11.45 -6.73
CA ALA A 838 -40.14 12.07 -6.13
C ALA A 838 -41.25 11.03 -5.92
N GLY A 839 -41.95 11.09 -4.78
CA GLY A 839 -43.13 10.25 -4.51
C GLY A 839 -42.88 8.86 -3.91
N VAL A 840 -41.62 8.43 -3.72
CA VAL A 840 -41.29 7.10 -3.15
C VAL A 840 -41.32 7.03 -1.62
N GLY A 841 -41.70 8.11 -0.94
CA GLY A 841 -41.86 8.14 0.53
C GLY A 841 -40.65 8.61 1.36
N LYS A 842 -39.69 9.35 0.78
CA LYS A 842 -38.49 9.87 1.49
C LYS A 842 -38.82 10.63 2.78
N THR A 843 -39.72 11.62 2.69
CA THR A 843 -40.08 12.46 3.84
C THR A 843 -40.73 11.65 4.95
N VAL A 844 -41.63 10.73 4.59
CA VAL A 844 -42.28 9.80 5.53
C VAL A 844 -41.24 8.90 6.22
N PHE A 845 -40.23 8.42 5.49
CA PHE A 845 -39.13 7.63 6.05
C PHE A 845 -38.26 8.43 7.03
N ILE A 846 -37.90 9.67 6.68
CA ILE A 846 -37.14 10.58 7.57
C ILE A 846 -37.94 10.87 8.85
N GLN A 847 -39.23 11.17 8.73
CA GLN A 847 -40.10 11.43 9.87
C GLN A 847 -40.21 10.21 10.79
N GLU A 848 -40.33 9.01 10.23
CA GLU A 848 -40.39 7.79 11.03
C GLU A 848 -39.07 7.55 11.78
N LEU A 849 -37.91 7.79 11.15
CA LEU A 849 -36.61 7.73 11.83
C LEU A 849 -36.53 8.71 12.99
N ILE A 850 -36.96 9.96 12.80
CA ILE A 850 -37.01 10.97 13.86
C ILE A 850 -37.91 10.51 15.01
N ASN A 851 -39.10 10.01 14.69
CA ASN A 851 -40.07 9.52 15.67
C ASN A 851 -39.54 8.31 16.47
N ASN A 852 -38.94 7.32 15.79
CA ASN A 852 -38.44 6.10 16.43
C ASN A 852 -37.27 6.39 17.35
N ILE A 853 -36.38 7.29 16.96
CA ILE A 853 -35.19 7.63 17.77
C ILE A 853 -35.60 8.47 18.98
N ALA A 854 -36.52 9.42 18.81
CA ALA A 854 -37.07 10.18 19.93
C ALA A 854 -37.77 9.27 20.97
N LYS A 855 -38.44 8.19 20.52
CA LYS A 855 -39.14 7.24 21.39
C LYS A 855 -38.24 6.17 22.01
N ALA A 856 -37.25 5.66 21.27
CA ALA A 856 -36.45 4.50 21.68
C ALA A 856 -35.12 4.86 22.34
N HIS A 857 -34.48 5.97 21.95
CA HIS A 857 -33.10 6.30 22.35
C HIS A 857 -32.96 7.63 23.09
N GLY A 858 -34.03 8.45 23.17
CA GLY A 858 -34.07 9.69 23.97
C GLY A 858 -33.25 10.87 23.42
N GLY A 859 -32.55 10.69 22.30
CA GLY A 859 -31.67 11.68 21.65
C GLY A 859 -32.39 12.84 20.96
N TYR A 860 -31.60 13.81 20.48
CA TYR A 860 -32.09 15.00 19.77
C TYR A 860 -31.91 14.86 18.25
N SER A 861 -32.76 15.55 17.49
CA SER A 861 -32.65 15.62 16.03
C SER A 861 -32.45 17.06 15.55
N VAL A 862 -31.68 17.24 14.50
CA VAL A 862 -31.53 18.51 13.80
C VAL A 862 -31.90 18.31 12.34
N PHE A 863 -32.90 19.04 11.86
CA PHE A 863 -33.32 18.99 10.47
C PHE A 863 -32.81 20.22 9.72
N THR A 864 -32.06 19.99 8.64
CA THR A 864 -31.46 21.05 7.83
C THR A 864 -32.01 21.02 6.41
N GLY A 865 -32.88 21.97 6.11
CA GLY A 865 -33.46 22.17 4.78
C GLY A 865 -32.57 23.03 3.90
N VAL A 866 -31.81 22.43 2.99
CA VAL A 866 -30.91 23.10 2.03
C VAL A 866 -31.62 23.33 0.70
N GLY A 867 -32.00 24.58 0.42
CA GLY A 867 -32.75 24.90 -0.78
C GLY A 867 -34.14 24.26 -0.76
N GLU A 868 -34.78 24.27 0.40
CA GLU A 868 -36.11 23.70 0.60
C GLU A 868 -37.21 24.64 0.09
N ARG A 869 -38.33 24.06 -0.33
CA ARG A 869 -39.51 24.85 -0.70
C ARG A 869 -40.26 25.25 0.57
N THR A 870 -40.67 26.51 0.66
CA THR A 870 -41.43 27.04 1.81
C THR A 870 -42.66 26.21 2.15
N ARG A 871 -43.39 25.72 1.13
CA ARG A 871 -44.55 24.83 1.33
C ARG A 871 -44.15 23.51 1.99
N GLU A 872 -43.12 22.84 1.48
CA GLU A 872 -42.66 21.53 1.96
C GLU A 872 -42.11 21.62 3.39
N GLY A 873 -41.36 22.68 3.70
CA GLY A 873 -40.90 22.95 5.07
C GLY A 873 -42.04 23.25 6.05
N ASN A 874 -43.08 23.97 5.61
CA ASN A 874 -44.25 24.26 6.44
C ASN A 874 -45.10 23.02 6.70
N ASP A 875 -45.33 22.20 5.67
CA ASP A 875 -46.04 20.92 5.79
C ASP A 875 -45.30 20.00 6.80
N LEU A 876 -43.98 19.86 6.66
CA LEU A 876 -43.13 19.10 7.59
C LEU A 876 -43.25 19.59 9.04
N TYR A 877 -43.22 20.91 9.26
CA TYR A 877 -43.32 21.49 10.59
C TYR A 877 -44.66 21.19 11.27
N HIS A 878 -45.78 21.27 10.53
CA HIS A 878 -47.10 20.92 11.05
C HIS A 878 -47.27 19.41 11.27
N GLU A 879 -46.77 18.57 10.37
CA GLU A 879 -46.80 17.11 10.54
C GLU A 879 -46.00 16.67 11.80
N MET A 880 -44.87 17.33 12.08
CA MET A 880 -44.11 17.10 13.32
C MET A 880 -44.86 17.55 14.59
N GLN A 881 -45.76 18.53 14.49
CA GLN A 881 -46.65 18.92 15.60
C GLN A 881 -47.76 17.89 15.82
N GLU A 882 -48.38 17.41 14.75
CA GLU A 882 -49.44 16.40 14.80
C GLU A 882 -48.93 15.07 15.38
N THR A 883 -47.71 14.68 15.02
CA THR A 883 -47.03 13.48 15.52
C THR A 883 -46.40 13.66 16.91
N LYS A 884 -46.53 14.86 17.51
CA LYS A 884 -46.00 15.24 18.84
C LYS A 884 -44.48 15.22 18.99
N VAL A 885 -43.74 15.20 17.87
CA VAL A 885 -42.29 15.38 17.84
C VAL A 885 -41.93 16.83 18.21
N ILE A 886 -42.74 17.79 17.75
CA ILE A 886 -42.71 19.19 18.17
C ILE A 886 -43.90 19.44 19.09
N GLN A 887 -43.61 19.92 20.30
CA GLN A 887 -44.62 20.30 21.28
C GLN A 887 -44.45 21.78 21.60
N LEU A 888 -45.42 22.60 21.20
CA LEU A 888 -45.32 24.07 21.33
C LEU A 888 -45.25 24.53 22.79
N ASP A 889 -45.97 23.83 23.68
CA ASP A 889 -46.04 24.09 25.13
C ASP A 889 -45.33 22.99 25.96
N GLY A 890 -44.53 22.14 25.32
CA GLY A 890 -43.86 20.99 25.93
C GLY A 890 -42.39 20.84 25.50
N GLU A 891 -41.78 19.70 25.81
CA GLU A 891 -40.39 19.42 25.44
C GLU A 891 -40.31 18.91 24.00
N SER A 892 -39.91 19.78 23.08
CA SER A 892 -39.61 19.40 21.69
C SER A 892 -38.24 18.71 21.61
N LYS A 893 -38.09 17.77 20.67
CA LYS A 893 -36.85 16.98 20.50
C LYS A 893 -36.11 17.27 19.19
N VAL A 894 -36.60 18.20 18.37
CA VAL A 894 -36.03 18.55 17.07
C VAL A 894 -35.77 20.05 16.93
N ALA A 895 -34.63 20.44 16.36
CA ALA A 895 -34.38 21.82 15.92
C ALA A 895 -34.41 21.89 14.38
N LEU A 896 -34.96 22.97 13.81
CA LEU A 896 -35.08 23.11 12.36
C LEU A 896 -34.30 24.33 11.85
N VAL A 897 -33.47 24.10 10.83
CA VAL A 897 -32.69 25.12 10.14
C VAL A 897 -33.04 25.10 8.66
N PHE A 898 -33.50 26.22 8.10
CA PHE A 898 -33.89 26.28 6.69
C PHE A 898 -33.12 27.35 5.93
N GLY A 899 -32.72 26.99 4.71
CA GLY A 899 -32.30 27.89 3.66
C GLY A 899 -33.22 27.66 2.47
N GLN A 900 -33.97 28.68 2.06
CA GLN A 900 -35.05 28.54 1.09
C GLN A 900 -34.54 28.52 -0.35
N MET A 901 -35.31 27.94 -1.28
CA MET A 901 -34.95 27.94 -2.72
C MET A 901 -34.77 29.36 -3.30
N ASN A 902 -35.53 30.34 -2.81
CA ASN A 902 -35.50 31.74 -3.26
C ASN A 902 -34.41 32.58 -2.60
N GLU A 903 -33.69 32.05 -1.63
CA GLU A 903 -32.56 32.76 -1.00
C GLU A 903 -31.30 32.72 -1.89
N PRO A 904 -30.36 33.66 -1.70
CA PRO A 904 -29.11 33.69 -2.43
C PRO A 904 -28.30 32.38 -2.26
N PRO A 905 -27.44 32.04 -3.24
CA PRO A 905 -26.64 30.83 -3.16
C PRO A 905 -25.69 30.79 -1.95
N GLY A 906 -25.30 31.96 -1.39
CA GLY A 906 -24.54 32.04 -0.15
C GLY A 906 -25.24 31.41 1.04
N ALA A 907 -26.52 31.71 1.25
CA ALA A 907 -27.33 31.14 2.33
C ALA A 907 -27.41 29.61 2.20
N ARG A 908 -27.70 29.12 0.99
CA ARG A 908 -27.82 27.69 0.70
C ARG A 908 -26.49 26.94 0.88
N ALA A 909 -25.36 27.59 0.58
CA ALA A 909 -24.03 27.02 0.77
C ALA A 909 -23.53 27.03 2.24
N ARG A 910 -24.29 27.61 3.17
CA ARG A 910 -23.92 27.73 4.60
C ARG A 910 -24.93 27.13 5.57
N VAL A 911 -26.18 26.93 5.14
CA VAL A 911 -27.24 26.39 6.01
C VAL A 911 -26.93 25.00 6.57
N ALA A 912 -26.31 24.11 5.77
CA ALA A 912 -25.86 22.80 6.24
C ALA A 912 -24.89 22.89 7.43
N LEU A 913 -23.95 23.86 7.38
CA LEU A 913 -22.99 24.12 8.46
C LEU A 913 -23.67 24.67 9.72
N THR A 914 -24.74 25.46 9.55
CA THR A 914 -25.54 25.98 10.67
C THR A 914 -26.24 24.85 11.41
N GLY A 915 -26.91 23.95 10.68
CA GLY A 915 -27.53 22.75 11.27
C GLY A 915 -26.50 21.85 11.96
N LEU A 916 -25.36 21.61 11.31
CA LEU A 916 -24.27 20.84 11.89
C LEU A 916 -23.75 21.46 13.19
N THR A 917 -23.61 22.77 13.26
CA THR A 917 -23.16 23.48 14.48
C THR A 917 -24.13 23.33 15.64
N VAL A 918 -25.44 23.30 15.38
CA VAL A 918 -26.44 22.99 16.39
C VAL A 918 -26.31 21.55 16.87
N ALA A 919 -26.07 20.60 15.95
CA ALA A 919 -25.87 19.18 16.30
C ALA A 919 -24.59 18.96 17.11
N GLU A 920 -23.49 19.63 16.76
CA GLU A 920 -22.22 19.57 17.47
C GLU A 920 -22.33 20.07 18.91
N TYR A 921 -23.11 21.12 19.18
CA TYR A 921 -23.35 21.54 20.55
C TYR A 921 -23.96 20.40 21.39
N PHE A 922 -24.99 19.72 20.90
CA PHE A 922 -25.64 18.63 21.63
C PHE A 922 -24.71 17.43 21.80
N ARG A 923 -23.85 17.14 20.82
CA ARG A 923 -22.81 16.10 20.91
C ARG A 923 -21.72 16.45 21.93
N ASP A 924 -21.10 17.62 21.80
CA ASP A 924 -19.82 17.95 22.45
C ASP A 924 -19.99 18.52 23.86
N GLU A 925 -21.08 19.27 24.08
CA GLU A 925 -21.37 19.94 25.36
C GLU A 925 -22.38 19.15 26.20
N GLU A 926 -23.41 18.56 25.57
CA GLU A 926 -24.45 17.80 26.28
C GLU A 926 -24.25 16.28 26.21
N GLY A 927 -23.25 15.79 25.47
CA GLY A 927 -22.91 14.36 25.39
C GLY A 927 -24.04 13.50 24.79
N GLN A 928 -24.81 14.06 23.87
CA GLN A 928 -25.98 13.38 23.29
C GLN A 928 -25.61 12.69 21.97
N ASP A 929 -26.35 11.62 21.67
CA ASP A 929 -26.41 11.07 20.32
C ASP A 929 -27.46 11.84 19.51
N VAL A 930 -27.02 12.45 18.42
CA VAL A 930 -27.79 13.39 17.62
C VAL A 930 -27.99 12.84 16.22
N LEU A 931 -29.23 12.92 15.71
CA LEU A 931 -29.50 12.69 14.30
C LEU A 931 -29.53 14.00 13.53
N LEU A 932 -28.65 14.11 12.54
CA LEU A 932 -28.60 15.25 11.63
C LEU A 932 -29.21 14.86 10.28
N PHE A 933 -30.29 15.53 9.88
CA PHE A 933 -30.90 15.38 8.57
C PHE A 933 -30.47 16.52 7.66
N ILE A 934 -30.01 16.19 6.45
CA ILE A 934 -29.66 17.16 5.42
C ILE A 934 -30.51 16.86 4.17
N ASP A 935 -31.57 17.63 3.96
CA ASP A 935 -32.36 17.58 2.73
C ASP A 935 -32.24 18.95 2.02
N ASN A 936 -31.45 19.12 0.97
CA ASN A 936 -30.74 18.10 0.20
C ASN A 936 -29.24 18.38 0.09
N ILE A 937 -28.40 17.36 0.30
CA ILE A 937 -26.94 17.53 0.20
C ILE A 937 -26.48 17.88 -1.23
N PHE A 938 -27.23 17.45 -2.25
CA PHE A 938 -26.95 17.87 -3.63
C PHE A 938 -27.16 19.38 -3.82
N ARG A 939 -28.15 19.98 -3.14
CA ARG A 939 -28.41 21.43 -3.20
C ARG A 939 -27.32 22.24 -2.52
N PHE A 940 -26.69 21.69 -1.49
CA PHE A 940 -25.47 22.27 -0.89
C PHE A 940 -24.35 22.36 -1.94
N THR A 941 -24.09 21.27 -2.66
CA THR A 941 -23.10 21.23 -3.74
C THR A 941 -23.44 22.18 -4.89
N GLN A 942 -24.70 22.21 -5.33
CA GLN A 942 -25.15 23.11 -6.39
C GLN A 942 -24.97 24.58 -5.99
N ALA A 943 -25.32 24.95 -4.75
CA ALA A 943 -25.11 26.28 -4.23
C ALA A 943 -23.61 26.66 -4.22
N GLY A 944 -22.73 25.71 -3.90
CA GLY A 944 -21.28 25.88 -4.01
C GLY A 944 -20.80 26.20 -5.44
N SER A 945 -21.35 25.52 -6.46
CA SER A 945 -21.05 25.81 -7.87
C SER A 945 -21.51 27.24 -8.25
N GLU A 946 -22.72 27.64 -7.86
CA GLU A 946 -23.23 28.99 -8.10
C GLU A 946 -22.38 30.06 -7.40
N VAL A 947 -21.99 29.84 -6.14
CA VAL A 947 -21.07 30.73 -5.41
C VAL A 947 -19.72 30.82 -6.12
N SER A 948 -19.15 29.70 -6.57
CA SER A 948 -17.86 29.67 -7.26
C SER A 948 -17.89 30.45 -8.57
N ALA A 949 -18.97 30.32 -9.35
CA ALA A 949 -19.19 31.09 -10.57
C ALA A 949 -19.28 32.60 -10.28
N LEU A 950 -20.00 32.98 -9.22
CA LEU A 950 -20.10 34.37 -8.77
C LEU A 950 -18.75 34.97 -8.31
N LEU A 951 -17.87 34.15 -7.75
CA LEU A 951 -16.50 34.57 -7.39
C LEU A 951 -15.56 34.68 -8.60
N GLY A 952 -16.00 34.28 -9.80
CA GLY A 952 -15.19 34.29 -11.02
C GLY A 952 -14.17 33.16 -11.09
N ARG A 953 -14.37 32.07 -10.33
CA ARG A 953 -13.51 30.88 -10.41
C ARG A 953 -13.86 30.08 -11.66
N ILE A 954 -12.85 29.53 -12.32
CA ILE A 954 -13.05 28.65 -13.47
C ILE A 954 -13.71 27.35 -12.96
N PRO A 955 -14.84 26.92 -13.54
CA PRO A 955 -15.49 25.67 -13.14
C PRO A 955 -14.61 24.46 -13.47
N SER A 956 -14.72 23.42 -12.65
CA SER A 956 -14.11 22.11 -12.86
C SER A 956 -15.02 21.23 -13.74
N ALA A 957 -14.86 19.90 -13.65
CA ALA A 957 -15.67 18.91 -14.35
C ALA A 957 -17.19 19.17 -14.19
N VAL A 958 -17.91 19.06 -15.31
CA VAL A 958 -19.39 19.16 -15.38
C VAL A 958 -19.98 20.48 -14.83
N GLY A 959 -19.14 21.51 -14.63
CA GLY A 959 -19.59 22.84 -14.17
C GLY A 959 -19.57 23.06 -12.65
N TYR A 960 -19.04 22.12 -11.86
CA TYR A 960 -18.91 22.27 -10.40
C TYR A 960 -17.73 23.14 -9.97
N GLN A 961 -17.75 23.62 -8.73
CA GLN A 961 -16.66 24.40 -8.14
C GLN A 961 -15.38 23.57 -7.99
N PRO A 962 -14.18 24.14 -8.20
CA PRO A 962 -12.91 23.43 -7.96
C PRO A 962 -12.73 22.94 -6.52
N THR A 963 -13.36 23.61 -5.55
CA THR A 963 -13.27 23.29 -4.11
C THR A 963 -14.25 22.21 -3.65
N LEU A 964 -14.99 21.56 -4.56
CA LEU A 964 -16.09 20.65 -4.21
C LEU A 964 -15.67 19.56 -3.20
N ALA A 965 -14.55 18.89 -3.45
CA ALA A 965 -14.04 17.84 -2.56
C ALA A 965 -13.67 18.37 -1.17
N VAL A 966 -13.07 19.56 -1.09
CA VAL A 966 -12.66 20.19 0.17
C VAL A 966 -13.89 20.65 0.95
N ASP A 967 -14.82 21.35 0.31
CA ASP A 967 -16.03 21.87 0.95
C ASP A 967 -16.92 20.73 1.48
N MET A 968 -17.03 19.64 0.72
CA MET A 968 -17.72 18.43 1.15
C MET A 968 -16.98 17.76 2.30
N GLY A 969 -15.66 17.55 2.16
CA GLY A 969 -14.84 16.89 3.19
C GLY A 969 -14.87 17.62 4.53
N LEU A 970 -14.68 18.95 4.55
CA LEU A 970 -14.71 19.75 5.77
C LEU A 970 -16.04 19.62 6.54
N MET A 971 -17.16 19.50 5.83
CA MET A 971 -18.47 19.29 6.44
C MET A 971 -18.65 17.84 6.89
N GLN A 972 -18.29 16.86 6.06
CA GLN A 972 -18.48 15.43 6.36
C GLN A 972 -17.59 14.96 7.50
N GLU A 973 -16.35 15.44 7.64
CA GLU A 973 -15.42 15.00 8.70
C GLU A 973 -15.86 15.45 10.11
N ARG A 974 -16.66 16.51 10.20
CA ARG A 974 -17.27 16.96 11.46
C ARG A 974 -18.39 16.02 11.95
N ILE A 975 -18.96 15.20 11.06
CA ILE A 975 -19.97 14.19 11.38
C ILE A 975 -19.24 12.91 11.79
N THR A 976 -19.14 12.67 13.09
CA THR A 976 -18.43 11.50 13.65
C THR A 976 -18.90 11.18 15.08
N THR A 977 -18.47 10.04 15.60
CA THR A 977 -18.61 9.66 17.01
C THR A 977 -17.41 10.13 17.81
N THR A 978 -17.66 10.82 18.91
CA THR A 978 -16.65 11.20 19.90
C THR A 978 -16.78 10.33 21.16
N THR A 979 -15.85 10.49 22.09
CA THR A 979 -15.94 9.87 23.43
C THR A 979 -17.13 10.35 24.26
N LYS A 980 -17.77 11.48 23.90
CA LYS A 980 -18.89 12.08 24.63
C LYS A 980 -20.26 11.76 24.05
N GLY A 981 -20.36 11.64 22.72
CA GLY A 981 -21.61 11.44 21.99
C GLY A 981 -21.34 11.32 20.49
N SER A 982 -22.39 11.10 19.69
CA SER A 982 -22.27 10.92 18.24
C SER A 982 -23.18 11.85 17.43
N ILE A 983 -22.76 12.17 16.19
CA ILE A 983 -23.67 12.73 15.18
C ILE A 983 -23.81 11.69 14.08
N THR A 984 -24.98 11.09 13.97
CA THR A 984 -25.34 10.22 12.84
C THR A 984 -26.10 11.04 11.81
N SER A 985 -25.66 11.04 10.56
CA SER A 985 -26.29 11.88 9.52
C SER A 985 -27.10 11.06 8.51
N VAL A 986 -28.29 11.55 8.17
CA VAL A 986 -29.11 11.02 7.07
C VAL A 986 -29.26 12.12 6.03
N GLN A 987 -28.66 11.89 4.87
CA GLN A 987 -28.49 12.90 3.83
C GLN A 987 -29.29 12.47 2.60
N ALA A 988 -30.28 13.27 2.21
CA ALA A 988 -31.02 13.01 0.99
C ALA A 988 -30.13 13.36 -0.21
N VAL A 989 -29.87 12.39 -1.08
CA VAL A 989 -29.02 12.58 -2.26
C VAL A 989 -29.88 12.54 -3.51
N TYR A 990 -29.88 13.62 -4.26
CA TYR A 990 -30.43 13.67 -5.61
C TYR A 990 -29.34 13.32 -6.63
N VAL A 991 -29.58 12.32 -7.48
CA VAL A 991 -28.67 11.93 -8.57
C VAL A 991 -29.20 12.54 -9.87
N PRO A 992 -28.51 13.51 -10.47
CA PRO A 992 -28.96 14.13 -11.71
C PRO A 992 -28.95 13.11 -12.85
N ALA A 993 -30.06 13.04 -13.60
CA ALA A 993 -30.20 12.13 -14.75
C ALA A 993 -29.86 10.65 -14.45
N ASP A 994 -29.96 10.24 -13.18
CA ASP A 994 -29.54 8.92 -12.71
C ASP A 994 -28.06 8.56 -13.00
N ASP A 995 -27.21 9.58 -13.20
CA ASP A 995 -25.77 9.44 -13.43
C ASP A 995 -24.99 9.48 -12.10
N LEU A 996 -24.62 8.31 -11.60
CA LEU A 996 -23.81 8.13 -10.39
C LEU A 996 -22.36 8.62 -10.54
N THR A 997 -21.92 8.90 -11.77
CA THR A 997 -20.56 9.40 -12.07
C THR A 997 -20.47 10.92 -12.07
N ASP A 998 -21.60 11.62 -11.90
CA ASP A 998 -21.60 13.06 -11.72
C ASP A 998 -20.72 13.43 -10.49
N PRO A 999 -19.87 14.48 -10.58
CA PRO A 999 -18.95 14.84 -9.51
C PRO A 999 -19.61 15.09 -8.15
N ALA A 1000 -20.83 15.60 -8.11
CA ALA A 1000 -21.54 15.91 -6.87
C ALA A 1000 -21.93 14.66 -6.05
N PRO A 1001 -22.69 13.70 -6.60
CA PRO A 1001 -22.94 12.43 -5.92
C PRO A 1001 -21.65 11.63 -5.72
N ALA A 1002 -20.73 11.59 -6.69
CA ALA A 1002 -19.44 10.88 -6.56
C ALA A 1002 -18.62 11.33 -5.34
N THR A 1003 -18.49 12.64 -5.13
CA THR A 1003 -17.78 13.20 -3.96
C THR A 1003 -18.51 12.87 -2.66
N THR A 1004 -19.84 12.91 -2.66
CA THR A 1004 -20.65 12.56 -1.48
C THR A 1004 -20.50 11.08 -1.13
N PHE A 1005 -20.49 10.19 -2.13
CA PHE A 1005 -20.37 8.74 -1.95
C PHE A 1005 -19.11 8.32 -1.21
N ALA A 1006 -17.99 9.02 -1.43
CA ALA A 1006 -16.73 8.71 -0.75
C ALA A 1006 -16.83 8.74 0.78
N HIS A 1007 -17.78 9.53 1.32
CA HIS A 1007 -17.95 9.71 2.76
C HIS A 1007 -19.07 8.86 3.37
N LEU A 1008 -19.89 8.15 2.57
CA LEU A 1008 -21.04 7.41 3.11
C LEU A 1008 -20.63 6.04 3.68
N ASP A 1009 -21.19 5.70 4.84
CA ASP A 1009 -21.03 4.40 5.51
C ASP A 1009 -22.15 3.42 5.15
N ALA A 1010 -23.33 3.95 4.82
CA ALA A 1010 -24.46 3.18 4.35
C ALA A 1010 -25.25 3.93 3.27
N THR A 1011 -25.88 3.18 2.38
CA THR A 1011 -26.77 3.68 1.34
C THR A 1011 -28.13 3.00 1.48
N THR A 1012 -29.19 3.80 1.53
CA THR A 1012 -30.58 3.32 1.53
C THR A 1012 -31.27 3.82 0.28
N VAL A 1013 -31.70 2.90 -0.58
CA VAL A 1013 -32.30 3.21 -1.88
C VAL A 1013 -33.80 3.00 -1.79
N LEU A 1014 -34.58 4.07 -1.98
CA LEU A 1014 -36.04 3.99 -2.12
C LEU A 1014 -36.40 3.89 -3.61
N SER A 1015 -36.84 2.69 -4.00
CA SER A 1015 -37.07 2.31 -5.40
C SER A 1015 -38.52 2.51 -5.82
N ARG A 1016 -38.71 3.05 -7.04
CA ARG A 1016 -40.04 3.18 -7.64
C ARG A 1016 -40.69 1.82 -7.87
N GLY A 1017 -39.92 0.81 -8.29
CA GLY A 1017 -40.45 -0.53 -8.55
C GLY A 1017 -41.08 -1.16 -7.30
N ILE A 1018 -40.47 -0.96 -6.12
CA ILE A 1018 -41.04 -1.45 -4.85
C ILE A 1018 -42.32 -0.67 -4.47
N SER A 1019 -42.33 0.65 -4.70
CA SER A 1019 -43.51 1.48 -4.46
C SER A 1019 -44.69 1.13 -5.38
N GLU A 1020 -44.43 0.80 -6.65
CA GLU A 1020 -45.43 0.35 -7.63
C GLU A 1020 -46.06 -1.00 -7.26
N LEU A 1021 -45.31 -1.85 -6.54
CA LEU A 1021 -45.83 -3.08 -5.92
C LEU A 1021 -46.66 -2.81 -4.65
N GLY A 1022 -46.76 -1.55 -4.21
CA GLY A 1022 -47.48 -1.15 -3.00
C GLY A 1022 -46.77 -1.51 -1.70
N ILE A 1023 -45.46 -1.78 -1.72
CA ILE A 1023 -44.68 -2.17 -0.54
C ILE A 1023 -44.03 -0.93 0.08
N TYR A 1024 -44.31 -0.68 1.38
CA TYR A 1024 -43.79 0.47 2.12
C TYR A 1024 -43.15 0.06 3.46
N PRO A 1025 -41.98 0.61 3.85
CA PRO A 1025 -41.19 1.59 3.10
C PRO A 1025 -40.62 0.98 1.81
N ALA A 1026 -40.49 1.80 0.76
CA ALA A 1026 -40.11 1.36 -0.57
C ALA A 1026 -38.59 1.09 -0.71
N VAL A 1027 -37.96 0.54 0.32
CA VAL A 1027 -36.51 0.28 0.36
C VAL A 1027 -36.18 -0.92 -0.52
N ASP A 1028 -35.22 -0.75 -1.41
CA ASP A 1028 -34.69 -1.84 -2.23
C ASP A 1028 -33.68 -2.67 -1.41
N PRO A 1029 -33.94 -3.95 -1.16
CA PRO A 1029 -33.09 -4.81 -0.33
C PRO A 1029 -31.76 -5.21 -1.01
N LEU A 1030 -31.65 -5.08 -2.33
CA LEU A 1030 -30.46 -5.47 -3.10
C LEU A 1030 -29.57 -4.27 -3.43
N ASP A 1031 -30.18 -3.10 -3.65
CA ASP A 1031 -29.44 -1.87 -3.97
C ASP A 1031 -29.03 -1.05 -2.71
N SER A 1032 -29.61 -1.35 -1.55
CA SER A 1032 -29.20 -0.77 -0.26
C SER A 1032 -28.02 -1.53 0.35
N LYS A 1033 -27.01 -0.83 0.86
CA LYS A 1033 -25.75 -1.41 1.36
C LYS A 1033 -25.28 -0.73 2.64
N SER A 1034 -24.51 -1.43 3.47
CA SER A 1034 -23.87 -0.87 4.66
C SER A 1034 -22.52 -1.51 4.93
N ARG A 1035 -21.55 -0.71 5.36
CA ARG A 1035 -20.26 -1.20 5.89
C ARG A 1035 -20.40 -1.97 7.20
N MET A 1036 -21.51 -1.78 7.91
CA MET A 1036 -21.78 -2.48 9.18
C MET A 1036 -22.23 -3.94 8.97
N LEU A 1037 -22.55 -4.34 7.73
CA LEU A 1037 -22.91 -5.73 7.40
C LEU A 1037 -21.65 -6.62 7.33
N ASP A 1038 -20.95 -6.74 8.46
CA ASP A 1038 -19.76 -7.55 8.68
C ASP A 1038 -19.99 -8.46 9.90
N PRO A 1039 -19.74 -9.79 9.81
CA PRO A 1039 -20.01 -10.72 10.91
C PRO A 1039 -19.24 -10.40 12.20
N ARG A 1040 -18.15 -9.64 12.13
CA ARG A 1040 -17.39 -9.17 13.30
C ARG A 1040 -18.09 -8.05 14.06
N ILE A 1041 -18.97 -7.30 13.41
CA ILE A 1041 -19.68 -6.14 13.97
C ILE A 1041 -21.08 -6.56 14.43
N ILE A 1042 -21.88 -7.12 13.51
CA ILE A 1042 -23.30 -7.48 13.78
C ILE A 1042 -23.48 -8.90 14.32
N GLY A 1043 -22.40 -9.68 14.38
CA GLY A 1043 -22.44 -11.09 14.76
C GLY A 1043 -22.87 -12.02 13.62
N GLN A 1044 -22.47 -13.29 13.73
CA GLN A 1044 -22.66 -14.28 12.68
C GLN A 1044 -24.14 -14.56 12.36
N ASP A 1045 -25.01 -14.61 13.38
CA ASP A 1045 -26.42 -14.97 13.18
C ASP A 1045 -27.19 -13.89 12.39
N HIS A 1046 -26.91 -12.62 12.66
CA HIS A 1046 -27.47 -11.50 11.88
C HIS A 1046 -26.93 -11.55 10.46
N TYR A 1047 -25.60 -11.63 10.29
CA TYR A 1047 -24.97 -11.66 8.97
C TYR A 1047 -25.51 -12.80 8.09
N ASP A 1048 -25.52 -14.03 8.59
CA ASP A 1048 -26.02 -15.19 7.86
C ASP A 1048 -27.49 -15.05 7.46
N THR A 1049 -28.30 -14.45 8.34
CA THR A 1049 -29.73 -14.21 8.07
C THR A 1049 -29.89 -13.18 6.95
N ALA A 1050 -29.17 -12.06 7.02
CA ALA A 1050 -29.22 -11.00 6.01
C ALA A 1050 -28.71 -11.49 4.65
N THR A 1051 -27.57 -12.18 4.59
CA THR A 1051 -27.01 -12.72 3.35
C THR A 1051 -27.94 -13.73 2.68
N LYS A 1052 -28.58 -14.61 3.46
CA LYS A 1052 -29.54 -15.58 2.89
C LYS A 1052 -30.80 -14.91 2.34
N VAL A 1053 -31.30 -13.86 3.01
CA VAL A 1053 -32.43 -13.07 2.50
C VAL A 1053 -32.05 -12.41 1.17
N GLN A 1054 -30.87 -11.80 1.08
CA GLN A 1054 -30.39 -11.20 -0.17
C GLN A 1054 -30.22 -12.24 -1.28
N GLN A 1055 -29.64 -13.40 -0.98
CA GLN A 1055 -29.49 -14.50 -1.93
C GLN A 1055 -30.84 -14.96 -2.49
N MET A 1056 -31.83 -15.20 -1.64
CA MET A 1056 -33.16 -15.65 -2.06
C MET A 1056 -33.87 -14.59 -2.92
N LEU A 1057 -33.72 -13.30 -2.60
CA LEU A 1057 -34.29 -12.21 -3.40
C LEU A 1057 -33.56 -12.04 -4.76
N GLN A 1058 -32.25 -12.29 -4.81
CA GLN A 1058 -31.46 -12.27 -6.04
C GLN A 1058 -31.81 -13.45 -6.97
N GLU A 1059 -31.98 -14.64 -6.39
CA GLU A 1059 -32.45 -15.83 -7.11
C GLU A 1059 -33.85 -15.59 -7.67
N TYR A 1060 -34.77 -15.04 -6.86
CA TYR A 1060 -36.10 -14.65 -7.31
C TYR A 1060 -36.06 -13.67 -8.48
N LYS A 1061 -35.22 -12.63 -8.44
CA LYS A 1061 -35.05 -11.67 -9.55
C LYS A 1061 -34.59 -12.37 -10.83
N SER A 1062 -33.72 -13.37 -10.73
CA SER A 1062 -33.26 -14.15 -11.90
C SER A 1062 -34.35 -15.06 -12.46
N LEU A 1063 -35.23 -15.58 -11.60
CA LEU A 1063 -36.37 -16.41 -11.99
C LEU A 1063 -37.55 -15.59 -12.55
N GLN A 1064 -37.68 -14.30 -12.22
CA GLN A 1064 -38.75 -13.43 -12.72
C GLN A 1064 -38.78 -13.34 -14.26
N ASP A 1065 -37.62 -13.24 -14.92
CA ASP A 1065 -37.54 -13.20 -16.38
C ASP A 1065 -38.03 -14.52 -17.01
N ILE A 1066 -37.71 -15.65 -16.39
CA ILE A 1066 -38.16 -16.98 -16.81
C ILE A 1066 -39.68 -17.10 -16.63
N ILE A 1067 -40.21 -16.68 -15.48
CA ILE A 1067 -41.66 -16.68 -15.18
C ILE A 1067 -42.42 -15.81 -16.19
N ALA A 1068 -41.87 -14.66 -16.56
CA ALA A 1068 -42.50 -13.74 -17.50
C ALA A 1068 -42.58 -14.31 -18.92
N ILE A 1069 -41.62 -15.15 -19.33
CA ILE A 1069 -41.55 -15.73 -20.68
C ILE A 1069 -42.28 -17.09 -20.76
N LEU A 1070 -42.00 -17.99 -19.81
CA LEU A 1070 -42.40 -19.40 -19.86
C LEU A 1070 -43.56 -19.74 -18.91
N GLY A 1071 -43.87 -18.86 -17.94
CA GLY A 1071 -44.87 -19.12 -16.90
C GLY A 1071 -44.30 -19.85 -15.68
N MET A 1072 -45.04 -19.81 -14.57
CA MET A 1072 -44.62 -20.38 -13.28
C MET A 1072 -44.56 -21.91 -13.29
N ASP A 1073 -45.35 -22.56 -14.15
CA ASP A 1073 -45.49 -24.03 -14.20
C ASP A 1073 -44.22 -24.73 -14.71
N GLU A 1074 -43.40 -24.02 -15.49
CA GLU A 1074 -42.15 -24.52 -16.11
C GLU A 1074 -40.94 -24.48 -15.17
N LEU A 1075 -41.10 -23.94 -13.97
CA LEU A 1075 -40.06 -23.95 -12.93
C LEU A 1075 -39.97 -25.31 -12.23
N SER A 1076 -38.78 -25.67 -11.76
CA SER A 1076 -38.63 -26.83 -10.88
C SER A 1076 -39.39 -26.63 -9.56
N GLU A 1077 -39.79 -27.70 -8.88
CA GLU A 1077 -40.50 -27.56 -7.59
C GLU A 1077 -39.66 -26.83 -6.53
N ALA A 1078 -38.33 -26.94 -6.59
CA ALA A 1078 -37.41 -26.19 -5.74
C ALA A 1078 -37.40 -24.69 -6.08
N ASP A 1079 -37.44 -24.34 -7.38
CA ASP A 1079 -37.50 -22.95 -7.83
C ASP A 1079 -38.86 -22.31 -7.51
N LYS A 1080 -39.96 -23.05 -7.64
CA LYS A 1080 -41.30 -22.61 -7.22
C LYS A 1080 -41.34 -22.25 -5.74
N LEU A 1081 -40.80 -23.14 -4.89
CA LEU A 1081 -40.71 -22.90 -3.45
C LEU A 1081 -39.83 -21.67 -3.13
N THR A 1082 -38.73 -21.50 -3.85
CA THR A 1082 -37.85 -20.32 -3.73
C THR A 1082 -38.59 -19.03 -4.07
N VAL A 1083 -39.35 -19.03 -5.17
CA VAL A 1083 -40.18 -17.89 -5.61
C VAL A 1083 -41.26 -17.55 -4.59
N GLU A 1084 -41.98 -18.54 -4.06
CA GLU A 1084 -43.03 -18.32 -3.06
C GLU A 1084 -42.48 -17.71 -1.76
N ARG A 1085 -41.37 -18.26 -1.24
CA ARG A 1085 -40.71 -17.72 -0.04
C ARG A 1085 -40.13 -16.33 -0.29
N ALA A 1086 -39.51 -16.09 -1.44
CA ALA A 1086 -38.99 -14.77 -1.80
C ALA A 1086 -40.10 -13.71 -1.87
N ARG A 1087 -41.27 -14.04 -2.43
CA ARG A 1087 -42.44 -13.14 -2.47
C ARG A 1087 -42.98 -12.80 -1.08
N LYS A 1088 -42.94 -13.76 -0.15
CA LYS A 1088 -43.30 -13.56 1.26
C LYS A 1088 -42.27 -12.66 1.95
N LEU A 1089 -40.98 -12.92 1.77
CA LEU A 1089 -39.88 -12.09 2.30
C LEU A 1089 -39.97 -10.65 1.78
N GLN A 1090 -40.20 -10.46 0.48
CA GLN A 1090 -40.32 -9.13 -0.14
C GLN A 1090 -41.47 -8.32 0.49
N ARG A 1091 -42.62 -8.95 0.76
CA ARG A 1091 -43.72 -8.31 1.48
C ARG A 1091 -43.42 -8.11 2.95
N PHE A 1092 -42.73 -9.05 3.60
CA PHE A 1092 -42.38 -8.97 5.02
C PHE A 1092 -41.37 -7.85 5.33
N LEU A 1093 -40.64 -7.35 4.34
CA LEU A 1093 -39.83 -6.14 4.47
C LEU A 1093 -40.67 -4.86 4.66
N SER A 1094 -41.97 -4.89 4.34
CA SER A 1094 -42.89 -3.79 4.69
C SER A 1094 -43.11 -3.68 6.20
N GLN A 1095 -43.41 -2.46 6.65
CA GLN A 1095 -43.63 -2.17 8.05
C GLN A 1095 -44.62 -1.01 8.22
N PRO A 1096 -45.60 -1.12 9.13
CA PRO A 1096 -46.48 -0.01 9.44
C PRO A 1096 -45.73 1.08 10.22
N PHE A 1097 -45.68 2.28 9.65
CA PHE A 1097 -45.05 3.45 10.27
C PHE A 1097 -46.05 4.26 11.10
N ALA A 1098 -45.62 4.76 12.25
CA ALA A 1098 -46.47 5.56 13.14
C ALA A 1098 -46.86 6.90 12.48
N VAL A 1099 -45.92 7.53 11.79
CA VAL A 1099 -46.18 8.80 11.08
C VAL A 1099 -47.11 8.62 9.87
N ALA A 1100 -47.22 7.39 9.34
CA ALA A 1100 -48.06 7.07 8.19
C ALA A 1100 -49.48 6.58 8.58
N GLN A 1101 -49.78 6.44 9.87
CA GLN A 1101 -51.06 5.89 10.35
C GLN A 1101 -52.27 6.71 9.84
N VAL A 1102 -52.12 8.03 9.69
CA VAL A 1102 -53.17 8.91 9.17
C VAL A 1102 -53.53 8.58 7.72
N PHE A 1103 -52.56 8.09 6.93
CA PHE A 1103 -52.76 7.71 5.53
C PHE A 1103 -53.16 6.25 5.37
N THR A 1104 -52.60 5.34 6.17
CA THR A 1104 -52.78 3.89 6.02
C THR A 1104 -53.94 3.33 6.85
N GLY A 1105 -54.33 4.01 7.93
CA GLY A 1105 -55.28 3.49 8.92
C GLY A 1105 -54.72 2.34 9.77
N ILE A 1106 -53.45 1.98 9.61
CA ILE A 1106 -52.78 0.89 10.33
C ILE A 1106 -51.90 1.51 11.43
N GLU A 1107 -52.02 1.00 12.66
CA GLU A 1107 -51.20 1.45 13.78
C GLU A 1107 -49.72 1.12 13.56
N GLY A 1108 -48.85 2.12 13.76
CA GLY A 1108 -47.41 1.97 13.56
C GLY A 1108 -46.77 1.04 14.59
N VAL A 1109 -45.75 0.28 14.16
CA VAL A 1109 -45.06 -0.70 15.02
C VAL A 1109 -43.55 -0.48 14.95
N LEU A 1110 -42.92 -0.41 16.12
CA LEU A 1110 -41.47 -0.42 16.30
C LEU A 1110 -41.02 -1.87 16.54
N VAL A 1111 -40.12 -2.40 15.71
CA VAL A 1111 -39.70 -3.81 15.76
C VAL A 1111 -38.29 -3.92 16.33
N GLU A 1112 -38.08 -4.79 17.31
CA GLU A 1112 -36.74 -5.05 17.84
C GLU A 1112 -35.88 -5.85 16.86
N LEU A 1113 -34.56 -5.61 16.84
CA LEU A 1113 -33.63 -6.30 15.95
C LEU A 1113 -33.66 -7.83 16.13
N LYS A 1114 -33.74 -8.31 17.38
CA LYS A 1114 -33.80 -9.74 17.69
C LYS A 1114 -35.03 -10.42 17.06
N ASP A 1115 -36.16 -9.71 17.06
CA ASP A 1115 -37.42 -10.20 16.50
C ASP A 1115 -37.41 -10.17 14.98
N THR A 1116 -36.72 -9.18 14.41
CA THR A 1116 -36.43 -9.12 12.97
C THR A 1116 -35.64 -10.35 12.53
N ILE A 1117 -34.47 -10.61 13.13
CA ILE A 1117 -33.62 -11.75 12.77
C ILE A 1117 -34.38 -13.08 12.92
N ARG A 1118 -35.06 -13.27 14.06
CA ARG A 1118 -35.90 -14.45 14.34
C ARG A 1118 -36.96 -14.66 13.26
N SER A 1119 -37.70 -13.61 12.91
CA SER A 1119 -38.82 -13.68 11.96
C SER A 1119 -38.35 -14.02 10.55
N PHE A 1120 -37.29 -13.37 10.06
CA PHE A 1120 -36.74 -13.65 8.73
C PHE A 1120 -36.16 -15.08 8.64
N LYS A 1121 -35.49 -15.55 9.69
CA LYS A 1121 -34.97 -16.92 9.77
C LYS A 1121 -36.08 -17.96 9.74
N ALA A 1122 -37.17 -17.74 10.48
CA ALA A 1122 -38.33 -18.64 10.48
C ALA A 1122 -39.02 -18.71 9.11
N ILE A 1123 -39.18 -17.57 8.41
CA ILE A 1123 -39.74 -17.55 7.05
C ILE A 1123 -38.85 -18.34 6.07
N MET A 1124 -37.53 -18.13 6.10
CA MET A 1124 -36.61 -18.87 5.22
C MET A 1124 -36.61 -20.39 5.48
N ASN A 1125 -36.85 -20.79 6.73
CA ASN A 1125 -36.92 -22.20 7.14
C ASN A 1125 -38.29 -22.85 6.86
N GLY A 1126 -39.25 -22.12 6.28
CA GLY A 1126 -40.55 -22.64 5.86
C GLY A 1126 -41.65 -22.60 6.91
N GLU A 1127 -41.46 -21.89 8.03
CA GLU A 1127 -42.43 -21.84 9.13
C GLU A 1127 -43.70 -21.03 8.82
N GLY A 1128 -43.80 -20.43 7.63
CA GLY A 1128 -44.98 -19.71 7.13
C GLY A 1128 -45.35 -20.09 5.69
N ASP A 1129 -44.92 -21.27 5.24
CA ASP A 1129 -45.22 -21.76 3.88
C ASP A 1129 -46.73 -21.99 3.67
N ASP A 1130 -47.46 -22.36 4.73
CA ASP A 1130 -48.90 -22.58 4.78
C ASP A 1130 -49.74 -21.29 4.76
N LEU A 1131 -49.12 -20.13 4.96
CA LEU A 1131 -49.81 -18.83 5.02
C LEU A 1131 -49.88 -18.13 3.65
N PRO A 1132 -50.97 -17.40 3.34
CA PRO A 1132 -51.08 -16.63 2.11
C PRO A 1132 -50.08 -15.47 2.05
N GLU A 1133 -49.58 -15.12 0.86
CA GLU A 1133 -48.58 -14.04 0.67
C GLU A 1133 -49.01 -12.69 1.32
N GLY A 1134 -50.31 -12.38 1.29
CA GLY A 1134 -50.87 -11.16 1.87
C GLY A 1134 -50.77 -11.06 3.39
N ALA A 1135 -50.55 -12.18 4.09
CA ALA A 1135 -50.34 -12.20 5.54
C ALA A 1135 -49.05 -11.49 5.97
N PHE A 1136 -48.04 -11.46 5.09
CA PHE A 1136 -46.73 -10.88 5.36
C PHE A 1136 -46.65 -9.37 5.07
N TYR A 1137 -47.72 -8.76 4.54
CA TYR A 1137 -47.75 -7.33 4.22
C TYR A 1137 -48.15 -6.48 5.44
N MET A 1138 -47.41 -5.40 5.73
CA MET A 1138 -47.66 -4.41 6.78
C MET A 1138 -47.88 -5.04 8.17
N VAL A 1139 -46.93 -5.87 8.60
CA VAL A 1139 -46.91 -6.53 9.91
C VAL A 1139 -45.55 -6.33 10.59
N GLY A 1140 -45.51 -6.41 11.92
CA GLY A 1140 -44.28 -6.30 12.71
C GLY A 1140 -43.42 -7.56 12.62
N ASP A 1141 -43.74 -8.58 13.42
CA ASP A 1141 -43.04 -9.85 13.50
C ASP A 1141 -43.78 -11.01 12.79
N ILE A 1142 -43.20 -12.20 12.81
CA ILE A 1142 -43.80 -13.41 12.23
C ILE A 1142 -45.10 -13.84 12.94
N ASP A 1143 -45.23 -13.55 14.23
CA ASP A 1143 -46.42 -13.91 15.02
C ASP A 1143 -47.63 -13.07 14.57
N ALA A 1144 -47.42 -11.78 14.28
CA ALA A 1144 -48.41 -10.92 13.63
C ALA A 1144 -48.77 -11.39 12.21
N ALA A 1145 -47.80 -11.90 11.44
CA ALA A 1145 -48.06 -12.49 10.13
C ALA A 1145 -48.94 -13.75 10.23
N ARG A 1146 -48.67 -14.64 11.20
CA ARG A 1146 -49.49 -15.84 11.48
C ARG A 1146 -50.93 -15.47 11.82
N ALA A 1147 -51.12 -14.57 12.79
CA ALA A 1147 -52.46 -14.13 13.20
C ALA A 1147 -53.25 -13.50 12.05
N LYS A 1148 -52.58 -12.72 11.19
CA LYS A 1148 -53.19 -12.14 9.99
C LYS A 1148 -53.53 -13.20 8.95
N GLY A 1149 -52.66 -14.19 8.74
CA GLY A 1149 -52.86 -15.30 7.82
C GLY A 1149 -54.03 -16.20 8.21
N GLU A 1150 -54.14 -16.57 9.49
CA GLU A 1150 -55.28 -17.34 10.03
C GLU A 1150 -56.60 -16.60 9.81
N LYS A 1151 -56.61 -15.28 10.00
CA LYS A 1151 -57.80 -14.46 9.74
C LYS A 1151 -58.19 -14.50 8.25
N ILE A 1152 -57.22 -14.30 7.34
CA ILE A 1152 -57.45 -14.34 5.89
C ILE A 1152 -58.00 -15.71 5.46
N LEU A 1153 -57.41 -16.80 5.95
CA LEU A 1153 -57.86 -18.17 5.65
C LEU A 1153 -59.27 -18.43 6.21
N SER A 1154 -59.57 -17.96 7.43
CA SER A 1154 -60.91 -18.10 8.03
C SER A 1154 -62.01 -17.29 7.33
N GLU A 1155 -61.63 -16.23 6.61
CA GLU A 1155 -62.53 -15.41 5.79
C GLU A 1155 -62.74 -16.06 4.41
N LEU A 1156 -61.71 -16.69 3.84
CA LEU A 1156 -61.79 -17.47 2.59
C LEU A 1156 -62.59 -18.76 2.74
N ASP A 1157 -62.60 -19.39 3.93
CA ASP A 1157 -63.43 -20.58 4.22
C ASP A 1157 -64.92 -20.24 4.45
N LYS A 1158 -65.28 -18.96 4.53
CA LYS A 1158 -66.67 -18.48 4.72
C LYS A 1158 -67.37 -18.05 3.43
N ASP A 1159 -66.63 -17.90 2.34
CA ASP A 1159 -67.12 -17.63 0.97
C ASP A 1159 -67.01 -18.90 0.11
#